data_AF-A0A971GSW0-F1
#
_entry.id   AF-A0A971GSW0-F1
#
_cell.length_a   1.000
_cell.length_b   1.000
_cell.length_c   1.000
_cell.angle_alpha   90.00
_cell.angle_beta   90.00
_cell.angle_gamma   90.00
#
_symmetry.space_group_name_H-M   'P 1'
#
loop_
_entity.id
_entity.type
_entity.pdbx_description
1 polymer ?
#
loop_
_entity_poly.entity_id
_entity_poly.type
_entity_poly.pdbx_seq_one_letter_code
_entity_poly.pdbx_strand_id
1 'polypeptide(L)'
;MNFRIIKGISITLSLFTVIASGYGTDARIQRWQERSASLTALLSTTGSSDIPQIVRDILGRGIESSNSIKSLLERYAARDGSLRADTRKYSVSEIESRTSEIAIPVISAWYLNAVNDRLSDPEYFTKVLAWIAACANTAKVDGIKAGAPNVNELVLGYIMEMAIAHYPAFESSSLKKILGATQYELSRTDYNSNDIDFEKIIMEKSIKEMQTAVKEFNPQFSETLLGNVPEWKLLESRAISNRERERSAETFATRHNIPQDQISGKGVEHSGRIIFSNARRTLSTLINQSADTGSTAIGNPAYSIPDLKKLNSAVDAIDKYRAGLLRKVDGATGKSFSSTARENMRGIAEKHIRLYESAYKKEELRITGIKKNNAKVIIYNEEVFIASKKHFSEIKTELMVYAELSSDFIEAVSSAGTSTPVEYLESLRYTSERYAEYITFMENLAGKSAELGKMPDPANHGVVKEGIKDSLEYIRRITKSFTVPPEFRKNMTKEQVGQVSKINQSYRAQLTSAASSIRRKYDEYNSLYNEALAGKKKANTESEVRIAQLETDALFAFAKECTDAVLSMNSTDQFLKEYKNTYETINDEIKKSGSSGRYTDAINSGSILQLVKTFTPGAVEKETAGREILAREGNEALSGAVTLCRYYAGRGIRVELVPPESEIRRMREVLNSQPGLRVADWTMTGRNFREIDINCTEKLRKMTEKNAWKSPADTGSESRKEIITYAGVNVTFEPPPGWNTSEIKCESGSAMKFESPDRSGWIEVYAIPAQPVNLQDFSSSWSGERGFSMVEKGWGRINSEDYFRTVCKGRNNRISETRMFSRKGVVIIVSGYSGKNKARYMNGIIEKLFSGIIF
;
A
#
# COMPACT_ATOMS: atom_id res chain seq x y z
N MET A 1 -16.88 -44.06 38.91
CA MET A 1 -17.88 -43.15 38.31
C MET A 1 -17.80 -41.83 39.09
N ASN A 2 -17.77 -40.69 38.38
CA ASN A 2 -17.48 -39.32 38.85
C ASN A 2 -15.99 -38.95 39.05
N PHE A 3 -15.30 -38.70 37.92
CA PHE A 3 -14.18 -37.76 37.87
C PHE A 3 -14.66 -36.44 37.25
N ARG A 4 -14.45 -35.35 37.98
CA ARG A 4 -14.68 -33.97 37.53
C ARG A 4 -13.78 -33.68 36.31
N ILE A 5 -14.43 -33.41 35.19
CA ILE A 5 -13.83 -32.85 33.98
C ILE A 5 -13.35 -31.43 34.30
N ILE A 6 -12.04 -31.25 34.45
CA ILE A 6 -11.41 -29.93 34.45
C ILE A 6 -11.38 -29.44 32.99
N LYS A 7 -12.04 -28.32 32.75
CA LYS A 7 -12.04 -27.56 31.49
C LYS A 7 -10.60 -27.21 31.09
N GLY A 8 -10.05 -27.91 30.10
CA GLY A 8 -8.72 -27.64 29.54
C GLY A 8 -8.59 -27.92 28.04
N ILE A 9 -9.71 -28.07 27.30
CA ILE A 9 -9.69 -28.60 25.92
C ILE A 9 -10.08 -27.56 24.85
N SER A 10 -10.32 -26.29 25.17
CA SER A 10 -10.84 -25.34 24.15
C SER A 10 -9.85 -24.36 23.51
N ILE A 11 -8.55 -24.39 23.84
CA ILE A 11 -7.56 -23.42 23.32
C ILE A 11 -6.62 -24.05 22.27
N THR A 12 -6.51 -25.38 22.23
CA THR A 12 -5.63 -26.13 21.33
C THR A 12 -6.06 -26.13 19.86
N LEU A 13 -7.31 -25.73 19.56
CA LEU A 13 -7.82 -25.67 18.18
C LEU A 13 -7.56 -24.32 17.49
N SER A 14 -7.29 -23.24 18.23
CA SER A 14 -7.26 -21.86 17.68
C SER A 14 -6.05 -21.61 16.75
N LEU A 15 -4.84 -22.04 17.13
CA LEU A 15 -3.66 -21.80 16.30
C LEU A 15 -3.65 -22.62 14.99
N PHE A 16 -4.30 -23.80 14.99
CA PHE A 16 -4.47 -24.63 13.79
C PHE A 16 -5.66 -24.19 12.91
N THR A 17 -6.66 -23.49 13.45
CA THR A 17 -7.80 -23.00 12.65
C THR A 17 -7.50 -21.71 11.88
N VAL A 18 -6.59 -20.85 12.35
CA VAL A 18 -6.15 -19.67 11.58
C VAL A 18 -5.34 -20.05 10.33
N ILE A 19 -4.83 -21.28 10.25
CA ILE A 19 -4.18 -21.81 9.03
C ILE A 19 -5.20 -21.94 7.89
N ALA A 20 -6.50 -22.02 8.17
CA ALA A 20 -7.54 -22.27 7.17
C ALA A 20 -8.29 -21.02 6.66
N SER A 21 -8.23 -19.85 7.30
CA SER A 21 -9.23 -18.79 7.05
C SER A 21 -8.71 -17.36 6.82
N GLY A 22 -7.48 -17.16 6.32
CA GLY A 22 -7.08 -15.82 5.88
C GLY A 22 -5.75 -15.79 5.14
N TYR A 23 -5.80 -15.59 3.82
CA TYR A 23 -4.59 -15.46 2.99
C TYR A 23 -4.28 -13.97 2.78
N GLY A 24 -3.62 -13.33 3.75
CA GLY A 24 -3.24 -11.91 3.70
C GLY A 24 -2.39 -11.45 4.87
N THR A 25 -1.83 -10.24 4.80
CA THR A 25 -0.99 -9.63 5.86
C THR A 25 -1.73 -9.57 7.21
N ASP A 26 -3.04 -9.32 7.20
CA ASP A 26 -3.87 -9.26 8.40
C ASP A 26 -3.93 -10.60 9.16
N ALA A 27 -3.94 -11.73 8.44
CA ALA A 27 -3.93 -13.05 9.07
C ALA A 27 -2.58 -13.39 9.72
N ARG A 28 -1.48 -12.86 9.17
CA ARG A 28 -0.14 -12.96 9.79
C ARG A 28 -0.10 -12.12 11.07
N ILE A 29 -0.62 -10.89 11.04
CA ILE A 29 -0.74 -10.02 12.22
C ILE A 29 -1.56 -10.72 13.31
N GLN A 30 -2.72 -11.28 12.95
CA GLN A 30 -3.59 -12.00 13.89
C GLN A 30 -2.88 -13.20 14.53
N ARG A 31 -2.13 -14.00 13.76
CA ARG A 31 -1.37 -15.15 14.28
C ARG A 31 -0.38 -14.74 15.37
N TRP A 32 0.41 -13.70 15.13
CA TRP A 32 1.40 -13.23 16.10
C TRP A 32 0.74 -12.60 17.33
N GLN A 33 -0.42 -11.95 17.16
CA GLN A 33 -1.25 -11.47 18.26
C GLN A 33 -1.77 -12.63 19.13
N GLU A 34 -2.33 -13.68 18.52
CA GLU A 34 -2.83 -14.85 19.24
C GLU A 34 -1.72 -15.60 19.96
N ARG A 35 -0.55 -15.75 19.33
CA ARG A 35 0.64 -16.34 19.97
C ARG A 35 1.07 -15.54 21.19
N SER A 36 1.20 -14.22 21.06
CA SER A 36 1.57 -13.32 22.17
C SER A 36 0.56 -13.42 23.33
N ALA A 37 -0.74 -13.45 23.02
CA ALA A 37 -1.80 -13.61 24.01
C ALA A 37 -1.76 -14.98 24.70
N SER A 38 -1.52 -16.06 23.95
CA SER A 38 -1.39 -17.43 24.48
C SER A 38 -0.21 -17.54 25.46
N LEU A 39 0.96 -17.05 25.07
CA LEU A 39 2.15 -17.04 25.93
C LEU A 39 1.95 -16.18 27.18
N THR A 40 1.27 -15.04 27.05
CA THR A 40 0.93 -14.16 28.19
C THR A 40 -0.05 -14.83 29.16
N ALA A 41 -1.07 -15.51 28.64
CA ALA A 41 -2.02 -16.27 29.45
C ALA A 41 -1.32 -17.44 30.16
N LEU A 42 -0.37 -18.10 29.52
CA LEU A 42 0.42 -19.15 30.12
C LEU A 42 1.32 -18.63 31.24
N LEU A 43 1.97 -17.49 31.03
CA LEU A 43 2.82 -16.84 32.03
C LEU A 43 2.01 -16.35 33.25
N SER A 44 0.76 -15.93 33.07
CA SER A 44 -0.10 -15.48 34.16
C SER A 44 -0.78 -16.62 34.93
N THR A 45 -1.11 -17.73 34.26
CA THR A 45 -1.70 -18.92 34.88
C THR A 45 -0.70 -19.79 35.63
N THR A 46 0.58 -19.70 35.28
CA THR A 46 1.68 -20.34 36.01
C THR A 46 2.13 -19.42 37.15
N GLY A 47 1.56 -19.61 38.35
CA GLY A 47 1.86 -18.80 39.53
C GLY A 47 3.37 -18.66 39.83
N SER A 48 3.75 -17.59 40.56
CA SER A 48 5.15 -17.19 40.79
C SER A 48 6.02 -18.25 41.49
N SER A 49 5.44 -19.32 42.03
CA SER A 49 6.14 -20.42 42.70
C SER A 49 6.30 -21.72 41.90
N ASP A 50 5.54 -21.96 40.83
CA ASP A 50 5.26 -23.33 40.36
C ASP A 50 6.04 -23.79 39.13
N ILE A 51 6.81 -22.90 38.49
CA ILE A 51 7.64 -23.21 37.32
C ILE A 51 9.06 -22.63 37.46
N PRO A 52 10.09 -23.22 36.82
CA PRO A 52 11.47 -22.70 36.86
C PRO A 52 11.60 -21.32 36.22
N GLN A 53 12.49 -20.47 36.76
CA GLN A 53 12.70 -19.10 36.25
C GLN A 53 13.11 -19.08 34.77
N ILE A 54 13.96 -20.02 34.34
CA ILE A 54 14.36 -20.15 32.93
C ILE A 54 13.16 -20.31 31.98
N VAL A 55 12.07 -20.97 32.43
CA VAL A 55 10.85 -21.10 31.62
C VAL A 55 10.16 -19.75 31.47
N ARG A 56 10.06 -18.97 32.56
CA ARG A 56 9.47 -17.62 32.51
C ARG A 56 10.24 -16.69 31.60
N ASP A 57 11.56 -16.72 31.68
CA ASP A 57 12.42 -15.85 30.88
C ASP A 57 12.27 -16.16 29.37
N ILE A 58 12.18 -17.45 29.02
CA ILE A 58 11.94 -17.89 27.63
C ILE A 58 10.55 -17.46 27.15
N LEU A 59 9.50 -17.67 27.96
CA LEU A 59 8.14 -17.23 27.61
C LEU A 59 8.08 -15.70 27.44
N GLY A 60 8.75 -14.95 28.33
CA GLY A 60 8.85 -13.49 28.24
C GLY A 60 9.49 -13.02 26.94
N ARG A 61 10.66 -13.57 26.58
CA ARG A 61 11.30 -13.28 25.28
C ARG A 61 10.43 -13.69 24.09
N GLY A 62 9.70 -14.80 24.20
CA GLY A 62 8.72 -15.22 23.20
C GLY A 62 7.59 -14.21 22.97
N ILE A 63 7.09 -13.58 24.04
CA ILE A 63 6.08 -12.50 23.99
C ILE A 63 6.68 -11.26 23.31
N GLU A 64 7.87 -10.82 23.74
CA GLU A 64 8.57 -9.67 23.17
C GLU A 64 8.83 -9.85 21.66
N SER A 65 9.38 -11.00 21.27
CA SER A 65 9.62 -11.34 19.86
C SER A 65 8.31 -11.35 19.05
N SER A 66 7.25 -11.96 19.59
CA SER A 66 5.94 -12.00 18.92
C SER A 66 5.35 -10.59 18.71
N ASN A 67 5.46 -9.71 19.71
CA ASN A 67 5.01 -8.33 19.61
C ASN A 67 5.85 -7.50 18.63
N SER A 68 7.17 -7.73 18.58
CA SER A 68 8.06 -7.07 17.62
C SER A 68 7.72 -7.45 16.18
N ILE A 69 7.51 -8.74 15.91
CA ILE A 69 7.10 -9.23 14.58
C ILE A 69 5.71 -8.72 14.20
N LYS A 70 4.75 -8.73 15.13
CA LYS A 70 3.44 -8.12 14.91
C LYS A 70 3.56 -6.65 14.49
N SER A 71 4.32 -5.85 15.24
CA SER A 71 4.53 -4.43 14.93
C SER A 71 5.23 -4.22 13.59
N LEU A 72 6.16 -5.09 13.21
CA LEU A 72 6.78 -5.09 11.89
C LEU A 72 5.74 -5.32 10.78
N LEU A 73 4.87 -6.32 10.94
CA LEU A 73 3.81 -6.65 9.98
C LEU A 73 2.76 -5.55 9.86
N GLU A 74 2.37 -4.92 10.97
CA GLU A 74 1.46 -3.76 10.98
C GLU A 74 2.05 -2.58 10.22
N ARG A 75 3.34 -2.28 10.43
CA ARG A 75 4.05 -1.24 9.66
C ARG A 75 4.10 -1.57 8.17
N TYR A 76 4.41 -2.82 7.84
CA TYR A 76 4.45 -3.30 6.46
C TYR A 76 3.08 -3.23 5.76
N ALA A 77 2.00 -3.57 6.47
CA ALA A 77 0.62 -3.47 5.98
C ALA A 77 0.22 -2.01 5.69
N ALA A 78 0.63 -1.08 6.56
CA ALA A 78 0.32 0.34 6.42
C ALA A 78 1.14 1.05 5.32
N ARG A 79 2.38 0.60 5.09
CA ARG A 79 3.37 1.23 4.19
C ARG A 79 3.57 0.45 2.91
N ASP A 80 2.58 0.51 2.03
CA ASP A 80 2.58 0.06 0.62
C ASP A 80 3.20 -1.32 0.28
N GLY A 81 3.42 -2.16 1.29
CA GLY A 81 4.13 -3.43 1.17
C GLY A 81 5.65 -3.31 1.10
N SER A 82 6.28 -2.25 1.64
CA SER A 82 7.75 -2.11 1.69
C SER A 82 8.29 -1.97 3.12
N LEU A 83 9.41 -2.66 3.41
CA LEU A 83 10.17 -2.57 4.66
C LEU A 83 11.17 -1.40 4.60
N ARG A 84 10.71 -0.16 4.38
CA ARG A 84 11.61 1.00 4.46
C ARG A 84 11.69 1.51 5.90
N ALA A 85 12.91 1.43 6.44
CA ALA A 85 13.27 1.78 7.80
C ALA A 85 13.78 3.22 7.91
N ASP A 86 13.76 3.69 9.15
CA ASP A 86 14.27 4.93 9.71
C ASP A 86 13.48 6.20 9.38
N THR A 87 12.62 6.55 10.33
CA THR A 87 12.12 7.92 10.47
C THR A 87 13.29 8.82 10.82
N ARG A 88 13.51 9.87 10.03
CA ARG A 88 14.44 10.94 10.34
C ARG A 88 13.69 12.26 10.49
N LYS A 89 14.29 13.18 11.23
CA LYS A 89 13.80 14.55 11.33
C LYS A 89 14.21 15.32 10.09
N TYR A 90 13.25 15.86 9.36
CA TYR A 90 13.50 16.75 8.22
C TYR A 90 13.61 18.20 8.68
N SER A 91 14.52 18.96 8.08
CA SER A 91 14.55 20.41 8.22
C SER A 91 13.43 21.06 7.39
N VAL A 92 13.02 22.28 7.74
CA VAL A 92 12.02 23.03 6.98
C VAL A 92 12.45 23.23 5.52
N SER A 93 13.75 23.49 5.27
CA SER A 93 14.28 23.66 3.92
C SER A 93 14.26 22.35 3.11
N GLU A 94 14.54 21.20 3.74
CA GLU A 94 14.40 19.90 3.09
C GLU A 94 12.94 19.62 2.72
N ILE A 95 12.01 20.00 3.60
CA ILE A 95 10.57 19.84 3.34
C ILE A 95 10.14 20.68 2.15
N GLU A 96 10.57 21.94 2.10
CA GLU A 96 10.28 22.87 1.00
C GLU A 96 10.80 22.39 -0.35
N SER A 97 12.07 21.96 -0.40
CA SER A 97 12.69 21.43 -1.62
C SER A 97 11.91 20.22 -2.14
N ARG A 98 11.70 19.23 -1.27
CA ARG A 98 11.09 17.97 -1.67
C ARG A 98 9.61 18.11 -2.00
N THR A 99 8.89 18.97 -1.28
CA THR A 99 7.50 19.30 -1.61
C THR A 99 7.44 19.94 -3.00
N SER A 100 8.35 20.85 -3.32
CA SER A 100 8.37 21.51 -4.63
C SER A 100 8.70 20.54 -5.77
N GLU A 101 9.68 19.66 -5.58
CA GLU A 101 10.09 18.64 -6.55
C GLU A 101 8.94 17.70 -6.95
N ILE A 102 8.05 17.37 -6.00
CA ILE A 102 6.93 16.46 -6.24
C ILE A 102 5.67 17.22 -6.66
N ALA A 103 5.35 18.35 -6.02
CA ALA A 103 4.11 19.07 -6.25
C ALA A 103 4.07 19.78 -7.61
N ILE A 104 5.20 20.33 -8.09
CA ILE A 104 5.24 21.05 -9.38
C ILE A 104 4.82 20.15 -10.56
N PRO A 105 5.34 18.92 -10.68
CA PRO A 105 4.85 17.96 -11.67
C PRO A 105 3.34 17.67 -11.54
N VAL A 106 2.81 17.49 -10.33
CA VAL A 106 1.36 17.28 -10.09
C VAL A 106 0.55 18.49 -10.54
N ILE A 107 0.93 19.69 -10.11
CA ILE A 107 0.28 20.95 -10.50
C ILE A 107 0.26 21.10 -12.02
N SER A 108 1.39 20.82 -12.68
CA SER A 108 1.52 20.93 -14.14
C SER A 108 0.61 19.95 -14.87
N ALA A 109 0.54 18.70 -14.42
CA ALA A 109 -0.29 17.66 -15.04
C ALA A 109 -1.78 17.98 -14.92
N TRP A 110 -2.23 18.37 -13.72
CA TRP A 110 -3.61 18.72 -13.47
C TRP A 110 -4.02 20.00 -14.20
N TYR A 111 -3.14 21.01 -14.26
CA TYR A 111 -3.40 22.23 -15.01
C TYR A 111 -3.45 21.98 -16.52
N LEU A 112 -2.55 21.15 -17.05
CA LEU A 112 -2.57 20.74 -18.46
C LEU A 112 -3.90 20.07 -18.83
N ASN A 113 -4.36 19.13 -18.00
CA ASN A 113 -5.65 18.48 -18.20
C ASN A 113 -6.81 19.48 -18.15
N ALA A 114 -6.81 20.38 -17.16
CA ALA A 114 -7.83 21.41 -17.03
C ALA A 114 -7.92 22.34 -18.25
N VAL A 115 -6.77 22.68 -18.85
CA VAL A 115 -6.70 23.49 -20.07
C VAL A 115 -7.30 22.71 -21.25
N ASN A 116 -6.93 21.44 -21.43
CA ASN A 116 -7.49 20.59 -22.48
C ASN A 116 -9.01 20.39 -22.36
N ASP A 117 -9.50 20.19 -21.13
CA ASP A 117 -10.93 20.06 -20.84
C ASP A 117 -11.68 21.31 -21.32
N ARG A 118 -11.16 22.51 -21.03
CA ARG A 118 -11.78 23.78 -21.46
C ARG A 118 -11.73 24.03 -22.94
N LEU A 119 -10.63 23.64 -23.59
CA LEU A 119 -10.50 23.76 -25.05
C LEU A 119 -11.48 22.83 -25.77
N SER A 120 -11.98 21.80 -25.08
CA SER A 120 -12.93 20.82 -25.61
C SER A 120 -14.36 21.02 -25.11
N ASP A 121 -14.59 21.86 -24.09
CA ASP A 121 -15.88 22.12 -23.46
C ASP A 121 -16.77 23.07 -24.29
N PRO A 122 -17.91 22.60 -24.84
CA PRO A 122 -18.83 23.42 -25.62
C PRO A 122 -19.53 24.54 -24.82
N GLU A 123 -19.79 24.31 -23.52
CA GLU A 123 -20.44 25.31 -22.67
C GLU A 123 -19.46 26.45 -22.37
N TYR A 124 -18.22 26.10 -22.00
CA TYR A 124 -17.18 27.10 -21.78
C TYR A 124 -16.85 27.88 -23.05
N PHE A 125 -16.80 27.21 -24.21
CA PHE A 125 -16.67 27.86 -25.51
C PHE A 125 -17.77 28.91 -25.74
N THR A 126 -19.03 28.55 -25.50
CA THR A 126 -20.18 29.44 -25.70
C THR A 126 -20.12 30.65 -24.76
N LYS A 127 -19.70 30.42 -23.51
CA LYS A 127 -19.50 31.47 -22.51
C LYS A 127 -18.42 32.47 -22.94
N VAL A 128 -17.27 31.98 -23.38
CA VAL A 128 -16.17 32.83 -23.88
C VAL A 128 -16.60 33.60 -25.13
N LEU A 129 -17.28 32.95 -26.06
CA LEU A 129 -17.82 33.60 -27.26
C LEU A 129 -18.76 34.76 -26.90
N ALA A 130 -19.62 34.60 -25.90
CA ALA A 130 -20.50 35.66 -25.43
C ALA A 130 -19.74 36.87 -24.87
N TRP A 131 -18.65 36.63 -24.11
CA TRP A 131 -17.79 37.70 -23.63
C TRP A 131 -17.11 38.46 -24.78
N ILE A 132 -16.54 37.74 -25.74
CA ILE A 132 -15.87 38.34 -26.89
C ILE A 132 -16.89 39.12 -27.74
N ALA A 133 -18.09 38.59 -27.97
CA ALA A 133 -19.14 39.28 -28.71
C ALA A 133 -19.60 40.57 -28.02
N ALA A 134 -19.70 40.58 -26.68
CA ALA A 134 -20.01 41.78 -25.92
C ALA A 134 -18.93 42.87 -26.10
N CYS A 135 -17.65 42.49 -26.03
CA CYS A 135 -16.53 43.40 -26.27
C CYS A 135 -16.47 43.88 -27.74
N ALA A 136 -16.81 43.03 -28.70
CA ALA A 136 -16.85 43.39 -30.11
C ALA A 136 -17.90 44.47 -30.42
N ASN A 137 -19.06 44.40 -29.76
CA ASN A 137 -20.09 45.43 -29.88
C ASN A 137 -19.59 46.80 -29.40
N THR A 138 -18.84 46.85 -28.28
CA THR A 138 -18.24 48.10 -27.80
C THR A 138 -17.11 48.60 -28.71
N ALA A 139 -16.30 47.68 -29.24
CA ALA A 139 -15.21 48.00 -30.16
C ALA A 139 -15.67 48.30 -31.60
N LYS A 140 -16.98 48.19 -31.91
CA LYS A 140 -17.57 48.24 -33.25
C LYS A 140 -16.85 47.31 -34.24
N VAL A 141 -16.67 46.06 -33.83
CA VAL A 141 -16.14 44.95 -34.63
C VAL A 141 -17.30 44.03 -34.98
N ASP A 142 -17.65 43.95 -36.25
CA ASP A 142 -18.81 43.18 -36.71
C ASP A 142 -18.47 41.70 -36.99
N GLY A 143 -19.50 40.85 -36.98
CA GLY A 143 -19.40 39.47 -37.50
C GLY A 143 -18.98 38.41 -36.50
N ILE A 144 -18.90 38.72 -35.20
CA ILE A 144 -18.58 37.73 -34.16
C ILE A 144 -19.84 36.96 -33.77
N LYS A 145 -19.99 35.76 -34.33
CA LYS A 145 -21.06 34.80 -33.99
C LYS A 145 -20.59 33.37 -34.24
N ALA A 146 -21.25 32.42 -33.58
CA ALA A 146 -20.97 31.00 -33.78
C ALA A 146 -21.05 30.62 -35.28
N GLY A 147 -20.07 29.85 -35.75
CA GLY A 147 -19.97 29.40 -37.14
C GLY A 147 -19.42 30.45 -38.13
N ALA A 148 -19.13 31.68 -37.69
CA ALA A 148 -18.43 32.63 -38.55
C ALA A 148 -16.95 32.24 -38.73
N PRO A 149 -16.33 32.56 -39.88
CA PRO A 149 -14.93 32.22 -40.13
C PRO A 149 -14.00 32.80 -39.06
N ASN A 150 -13.00 32.01 -38.63
CA ASN A 150 -11.99 32.37 -37.64
C ASN A 150 -12.49 32.59 -36.20
N VAL A 151 -13.79 32.47 -35.92
CA VAL A 151 -14.33 32.66 -34.55
C VAL A 151 -13.94 31.51 -33.62
N ASN A 152 -13.84 30.27 -34.14
CA ASN A 152 -13.39 29.15 -33.33
C ASN A 152 -11.95 29.36 -32.86
N GLU A 153 -11.08 29.77 -33.76
CA GLU A 153 -9.67 30.06 -33.48
C GLU A 153 -9.52 31.24 -32.53
N LEU A 154 -10.34 32.29 -32.69
CA LEU A 154 -10.40 33.42 -31.77
C LEU A 154 -10.73 32.98 -30.35
N VAL A 155 -11.77 32.15 -30.17
CA VAL A 155 -12.17 31.66 -28.84
C VAL A 155 -11.10 30.74 -28.25
N LEU A 156 -10.58 29.79 -29.01
CA LEU A 156 -9.54 28.87 -28.54
C LEU A 156 -8.23 29.61 -28.21
N GLY A 157 -7.84 30.60 -29.01
CA GLY A 157 -6.70 31.47 -28.75
C GLY A 157 -6.89 32.27 -27.46
N TYR A 158 -8.09 32.79 -27.22
CA TYR A 158 -8.39 33.49 -25.98
C TYR A 158 -8.32 32.59 -24.74
N ILE A 159 -8.80 31.34 -24.85
CA ILE A 159 -8.67 30.35 -23.77
C ILE A 159 -7.19 30.09 -23.44
N MET A 160 -6.32 30.02 -24.45
CA MET A 160 -4.87 29.88 -24.25
C MET A 160 -4.23 31.10 -23.60
N GLU A 161 -4.60 32.32 -24.02
CA GLU A 161 -4.12 33.55 -23.39
C GLU A 161 -4.47 33.59 -21.90
N MET A 162 -5.71 33.21 -21.55
CA MET A 162 -6.13 33.10 -20.15
C MET A 162 -5.34 32.03 -19.39
N ALA A 163 -5.08 30.88 -20.00
CA ALA A 163 -4.30 29.82 -19.37
C ALA A 163 -2.84 30.24 -19.09
N ILE A 164 -2.18 30.85 -20.08
CA ILE A 164 -0.80 31.31 -19.97
C ILE A 164 -0.66 32.39 -18.90
N ALA A 165 -1.54 33.40 -18.94
CA ALA A 165 -1.48 34.51 -18.00
C ALA A 165 -1.71 34.06 -16.55
N HIS A 166 -2.54 33.03 -16.35
CA HIS A 166 -2.94 32.59 -15.02
C HIS A 166 -2.02 31.53 -14.41
N TYR A 167 -1.32 30.73 -15.22
CA TYR A 167 -0.50 29.62 -14.74
C TYR A 167 0.51 29.99 -13.64
N PRO A 168 1.29 31.09 -13.72
CA PRO A 168 2.27 31.43 -12.69
C PRO A 168 1.63 31.67 -11.31
N ALA A 169 0.47 32.35 -11.28
CA ALA A 169 -0.26 32.60 -10.04
C ALA A 169 -0.91 31.32 -9.50
N PHE A 170 -1.42 30.46 -10.39
CA PHE A 170 -1.95 29.15 -10.04
C PHE A 170 -0.87 28.26 -9.41
N GLU A 171 0.27 28.09 -10.08
CA GLU A 171 1.40 27.27 -9.63
C GLU A 171 1.90 27.74 -8.25
N SER A 172 2.12 29.05 -8.09
CA SER A 172 2.59 29.61 -6.82
C SER A 172 1.58 29.44 -5.68
N SER A 173 0.30 29.72 -5.93
CA SER A 173 -0.76 29.60 -4.92
C SER A 173 -0.96 28.14 -4.48
N SER A 174 -1.03 27.22 -5.44
CA SER A 174 -1.19 25.81 -5.18
C SER A 174 0.02 25.21 -4.47
N LEU A 175 1.24 25.54 -4.90
CA LEU A 175 2.45 25.10 -4.23
C LEU A 175 2.50 25.57 -2.77
N LYS A 176 2.15 26.83 -2.50
CA LYS A 176 2.09 27.38 -1.14
C LYS A 176 1.10 26.63 -0.25
N LYS A 177 -0.08 26.30 -0.77
CA LYS A 177 -1.10 25.52 -0.02
C LYS A 177 -0.64 24.08 0.24
N ILE A 178 -0.07 23.41 -0.76
CA ILE A 178 0.44 22.05 -0.63
C ILE A 178 1.59 22.01 0.38
N LEU A 179 2.51 22.97 0.31
CA LEU A 179 3.60 23.11 1.26
C LEU A 179 3.08 23.31 2.69
N GLY A 180 2.13 24.24 2.89
CA GLY A 180 1.52 24.47 4.20
C GLY A 180 0.82 23.22 4.76
N ALA A 181 0.09 22.50 3.91
CA ALA A 181 -0.58 21.24 4.30
C ALA A 181 0.42 20.12 4.64
N THR A 182 1.54 20.06 3.91
CA THR A 182 2.61 19.08 4.13
C THR A 182 3.37 19.37 5.42
N GLN A 183 3.77 20.62 5.64
CA GLN A 183 4.40 21.07 6.89
C GLN A 183 3.48 20.84 8.09
N TYR A 184 2.19 21.14 7.97
CA TYR A 184 1.20 20.87 9.02
C TYR A 184 1.15 19.38 9.38
N GLU A 185 1.05 18.49 8.38
CA GLU A 185 0.99 17.05 8.65
C GLU A 185 2.27 16.53 9.32
N LEU A 186 3.44 16.94 8.83
CA LEU A 186 4.72 16.56 9.41
C LEU A 186 4.93 17.13 10.83
N SER A 187 4.42 18.32 11.12
CA SER A 187 4.52 18.94 12.45
C SER A 187 3.89 18.09 13.56
N ARG A 188 2.87 17.28 13.22
CA ARG A 188 2.20 16.33 14.14
C ARG A 188 3.13 15.22 14.63
N THR A 189 4.26 15.03 13.96
CA THR A 189 5.29 14.02 14.26
C THR A 189 6.63 14.65 14.64
N ASP A 190 6.64 15.93 15.01
CA ASP A 190 7.87 16.73 15.20
C ASP A 190 8.82 16.62 13.98
N TYR A 191 8.22 16.64 12.78
CA TYR A 191 8.90 16.52 11.49
C TYR A 191 9.66 15.20 11.27
N ASN A 192 9.33 14.15 12.01
CA ASN A 192 9.89 12.82 11.80
C ASN A 192 9.08 12.01 10.79
N SER A 193 9.70 11.66 9.67
CA SER A 193 9.10 10.77 8.67
C SER A 193 10.18 9.94 7.97
N ASN A 194 9.79 8.92 7.23
CA ASN A 194 10.68 8.28 6.26
C ASN A 194 10.39 8.85 4.86
N ASP A 195 11.29 8.60 3.92
CA ASP A 195 11.20 9.11 2.55
C ASP A 195 9.87 8.73 1.85
N ILE A 196 9.39 7.49 2.02
CA ILE A 196 8.15 7.02 1.37
C ILE A 196 6.92 7.73 1.95
N ASP A 197 6.78 7.72 3.27
CA ASP A 197 5.64 8.34 3.93
C ASP A 197 5.62 9.84 3.62
N PHE A 198 6.79 10.47 3.54
CA PHE A 198 6.90 11.87 3.16
C PHE A 198 6.45 12.12 1.71
N GLU A 199 6.95 11.34 0.74
CA GLU A 199 6.50 11.41 -0.66
C GLU A 199 5.00 11.17 -0.80
N LYS A 200 4.46 10.18 -0.08
CA LYS A 200 3.03 9.85 -0.04
C LYS A 200 2.20 11.00 0.51
N ILE A 201 2.62 11.61 1.62
CA ILE A 201 1.95 12.79 2.18
C ILE A 201 1.90 13.90 1.14
N ILE A 202 3.04 14.24 0.51
CA ILE A 202 3.08 15.30 -0.51
C ILE A 202 2.13 14.97 -1.66
N MET A 203 2.16 13.73 -2.17
CA MET A 203 1.31 13.29 -3.28
C MET A 203 -0.18 13.40 -2.93
N GLU A 204 -0.59 12.91 -1.76
CA GLU A 204 -1.98 12.98 -1.28
C GLU A 204 -2.46 14.43 -1.11
N LYS A 205 -1.64 15.30 -0.49
CA LYS A 205 -1.98 16.71 -0.34
C LYS A 205 -2.05 17.42 -1.70
N SER A 206 -1.15 17.08 -2.62
CA SER A 206 -1.12 17.64 -3.97
C SER A 206 -2.38 17.28 -4.76
N ILE A 207 -2.76 16.00 -4.78
CA ILE A 207 -3.97 15.52 -5.47
C ILE A 207 -5.21 16.20 -4.88
N LYS A 208 -5.32 16.26 -3.55
CA LYS A 208 -6.47 16.86 -2.87
C LYS A 208 -6.61 18.35 -3.18
N GLU A 209 -5.51 19.10 -3.17
CA GLU A 209 -5.52 20.50 -3.57
C GLU A 209 -5.91 20.65 -5.05
N MET A 210 -5.34 19.84 -5.95
CA MET A 210 -5.62 19.95 -7.39
C MET A 210 -7.07 19.61 -7.75
N GLN A 211 -7.68 18.63 -7.08
CA GLN A 211 -9.10 18.31 -7.24
C GLN A 211 -10.03 19.50 -6.96
N THR A 212 -9.60 20.42 -6.11
CA THR A 212 -10.34 21.64 -5.74
C THR A 212 -9.93 22.81 -6.63
N ALA A 213 -8.62 23.10 -6.70
CA ALA A 213 -8.07 24.26 -7.38
C ALA A 213 -8.42 24.31 -8.88
N VAL A 214 -8.43 23.16 -9.55
CA VAL A 214 -8.80 23.10 -10.98
C VAL A 214 -10.28 23.41 -11.20
N LYS A 215 -11.17 23.03 -10.27
CA LYS A 215 -12.62 23.31 -10.36
C LYS A 215 -12.96 24.76 -10.04
N GLU A 216 -12.27 25.33 -9.06
CA GLU A 216 -12.45 26.73 -8.67
C GLU A 216 -11.86 27.70 -9.69
N PHE A 217 -11.00 27.22 -10.59
CA PHE A 217 -10.47 28.02 -11.67
C PHE A 217 -11.63 28.52 -12.54
N ASN A 218 -11.87 29.82 -12.60
CA ASN A 218 -12.87 30.44 -13.49
C ASN A 218 -12.39 31.86 -13.81
N PRO A 219 -11.46 32.01 -14.77
CA PRO A 219 -10.86 33.30 -15.08
C PRO A 219 -11.94 34.27 -15.57
N GLN A 220 -11.86 35.52 -15.11
CA GLN A 220 -12.72 36.60 -15.56
C GLN A 220 -12.28 37.09 -16.94
N PHE A 221 -13.23 37.63 -17.70
CA PHE A 221 -12.93 38.27 -18.98
C PHE A 221 -11.93 39.42 -18.77
N SER A 222 -10.87 39.40 -19.56
CA SER A 222 -9.89 40.47 -19.72
C SER A 222 -9.80 40.89 -21.20
N GLU A 223 -10.09 42.16 -21.45
CA GLU A 223 -9.94 42.77 -22.76
C GLU A 223 -8.46 42.87 -23.18
N THR A 224 -7.56 43.08 -22.22
CA THR A 224 -6.11 43.10 -22.48
C THR A 224 -5.61 41.78 -23.04
N LEU A 225 -6.08 40.64 -22.51
CA LEU A 225 -5.74 39.33 -23.05
C LEU A 225 -6.35 39.09 -24.43
N LEU A 226 -7.54 39.65 -24.69
CA LEU A 226 -8.19 39.54 -26.00
C LEU A 226 -7.37 40.26 -27.06
N GLY A 227 -6.81 41.42 -26.71
CA GLY A 227 -5.85 42.16 -27.53
C GLY A 227 -4.60 41.38 -27.91
N ASN A 228 -4.23 40.32 -27.18
CA ASN A 228 -3.10 39.47 -27.53
C ASN A 228 -3.45 38.40 -28.58
N VAL A 229 -4.74 38.09 -28.77
CA VAL A 229 -5.17 37.03 -29.68
C VAL A 229 -4.97 37.47 -31.14
N PRO A 230 -4.23 36.70 -31.97
CA PRO A 230 -3.97 37.09 -33.37
C PRO A 230 -5.22 37.35 -34.20
N GLU A 231 -6.26 36.54 -34.04
CA GLU A 231 -7.54 36.67 -34.73
C GLU A 231 -8.26 37.95 -34.34
N TRP A 232 -8.17 38.37 -33.08
CA TRP A 232 -8.77 39.63 -32.61
C TRP A 232 -8.08 40.83 -33.24
N LYS A 233 -6.74 40.87 -33.23
CA LYS A 233 -5.97 41.94 -33.89
C LYS A 233 -6.29 42.06 -35.38
N LEU A 234 -6.48 40.92 -36.05
CA LEU A 234 -6.89 40.90 -37.46
C LEU A 234 -8.29 41.51 -37.66
N LEU A 235 -9.24 41.19 -36.78
CA LEU A 235 -10.60 41.74 -36.82
C LEU A 235 -10.61 43.25 -36.51
N GLU A 236 -9.85 43.70 -35.52
CA GLU A 236 -9.67 45.12 -35.21
C GLU A 236 -9.06 45.89 -36.39
N SER A 237 -7.99 45.35 -36.98
CA SER A 237 -7.34 45.95 -38.15
C SER A 237 -8.32 46.09 -39.33
N ARG A 238 -9.15 45.06 -39.58
CA ARG A 238 -10.20 45.12 -40.61
C ARG A 238 -11.28 46.14 -40.29
N ALA A 239 -11.69 46.24 -39.02
CA ALA A 239 -12.68 47.24 -38.60
C ALA A 239 -12.15 48.66 -38.77
N ILE A 240 -10.87 48.92 -38.42
CA ILE A 240 -10.19 50.19 -38.66
C ILE A 240 -10.15 50.51 -40.16
N SER A 241 -9.70 49.55 -40.97
CA SER A 241 -9.64 49.68 -42.44
C SER A 241 -11.01 50.02 -43.04
N ASN A 242 -12.09 49.35 -42.61
CA ASN A 242 -13.45 49.64 -43.09
C ASN A 242 -13.91 51.06 -42.71
N ARG A 243 -13.58 51.55 -41.52
CA ARG A 243 -13.90 52.93 -41.10
C ARG A 243 -13.13 53.96 -41.92
N GLU A 244 -11.88 53.69 -42.27
CA GLU A 244 -11.10 54.56 -43.17
C GLU A 244 -11.75 54.64 -44.56
N ARG A 245 -12.25 53.53 -45.09
CA ARG A 245 -12.99 53.50 -46.36
C ARG A 245 -14.29 54.27 -46.28
N GLU A 246 -15.04 54.12 -45.19
CA GLU A 246 -16.25 54.90 -44.93
C GLU A 246 -15.95 56.39 -44.91
N ARG A 247 -14.93 56.81 -44.14
CA ARG A 247 -14.48 58.21 -44.09
C ARG A 247 -14.03 58.72 -45.46
N SER A 248 -13.35 57.90 -46.26
CA SER A 248 -12.95 58.26 -47.63
C SER A 248 -14.17 58.46 -48.54
N ALA A 249 -15.15 57.57 -48.47
CA ALA A 249 -16.42 57.68 -49.21
C ALA A 249 -17.21 58.93 -48.80
N GLU A 250 -17.26 59.25 -47.51
CA GLU A 250 -17.88 60.47 -46.99
C GLU A 250 -17.16 61.72 -47.50
N THR A 251 -15.83 61.75 -47.41
CA THR A 251 -15.00 62.85 -47.92
C THR A 251 -15.22 63.07 -49.41
N PHE A 252 -15.32 61.98 -50.19
CA PHE A 252 -15.64 62.04 -51.61
C PHE A 252 -17.04 62.63 -51.84
N ALA A 253 -18.05 62.17 -51.10
CA ALA A 253 -19.41 62.71 -51.20
C ALA A 253 -19.48 64.21 -50.88
N THR A 254 -18.76 64.68 -49.85
CA THR A 254 -18.70 66.10 -49.50
C THR A 254 -18.05 66.94 -50.61
N ARG A 255 -17.01 66.44 -51.27
CA ARG A 255 -16.41 67.11 -52.45
C ARG A 255 -17.38 67.25 -53.63
N HIS A 256 -18.40 66.40 -53.69
CA HIS A 256 -19.46 66.43 -54.68
C HIS A 256 -20.77 67.06 -54.16
N ASN A 257 -20.66 67.98 -53.19
CA ASN A 257 -21.77 68.79 -52.65
C ASN A 257 -22.90 67.99 -51.98
N ILE A 258 -22.61 66.80 -51.43
CA ILE A 258 -23.57 66.05 -50.60
C ILE A 258 -23.43 66.49 -49.13
N PRO A 259 -24.53 66.93 -48.47
CA PRO A 259 -24.50 67.32 -47.06
C PRO A 259 -24.08 66.19 -46.12
N GLN A 260 -23.29 66.51 -45.09
CA GLN A 260 -22.66 65.51 -44.22
C GLN A 260 -23.66 64.72 -43.35
N ASP A 261 -24.79 65.32 -42.97
CA ASP A 261 -25.90 64.66 -42.26
C ASP A 261 -26.57 63.54 -43.09
N GLN A 262 -26.47 63.60 -44.42
CA GLN A 262 -27.04 62.59 -45.30
C GLN A 262 -26.17 61.34 -45.43
N ILE A 263 -24.88 61.42 -45.11
CA ILE A 263 -23.85 60.39 -45.38
C ILE A 263 -23.10 59.88 -44.15
N SER A 264 -22.97 60.68 -43.08
CA SER A 264 -22.16 60.36 -41.90
C SER A 264 -22.61 59.06 -41.22
N GLY A 265 -21.69 58.09 -41.10
CA GLY A 265 -21.90 56.83 -40.38
C GLY A 265 -22.88 55.87 -41.04
N LYS A 266 -23.19 56.06 -42.34
CA LYS A 266 -24.17 55.23 -43.08
C LYS A 266 -23.51 54.23 -44.03
N GLY A 267 -22.18 54.16 -44.05
CA GLY A 267 -21.40 53.21 -44.83
C GLY A 267 -21.13 53.60 -46.29
N VAL A 268 -20.11 52.95 -46.86
CA VAL A 268 -19.62 53.20 -48.23
C VAL A 268 -20.71 53.02 -49.28
N GLU A 269 -21.53 51.97 -49.18
CA GLU A 269 -22.59 51.73 -50.16
C GLU A 269 -23.65 52.84 -50.16
N HIS A 270 -24.02 53.35 -48.99
CA HIS A 270 -25.01 54.42 -48.87
C HIS A 270 -24.47 55.73 -49.46
N SER A 271 -23.25 56.11 -49.09
CA SER A 271 -22.56 57.27 -49.68
C SER A 271 -22.49 57.16 -51.20
N GLY A 272 -22.12 55.98 -51.73
CA GLY A 272 -22.15 55.70 -53.16
C GLY A 272 -23.55 55.89 -53.77
N ARG A 273 -24.59 55.28 -53.20
CA ARG A 273 -25.96 55.40 -53.73
C ARG A 273 -26.41 56.86 -53.85
N ILE A 274 -26.13 57.70 -52.86
CA ILE A 274 -26.52 59.13 -52.90
C ILE A 274 -25.76 59.86 -54.02
N ILE A 275 -24.43 59.76 -54.05
CA ILE A 275 -23.58 60.41 -55.07
C ILE A 275 -24.11 60.09 -56.48
N PHE A 276 -24.29 58.80 -56.75
CA PHE A 276 -24.63 58.34 -58.09
C PHE A 276 -26.11 58.51 -58.44
N SER A 277 -27.02 58.55 -57.47
CA SER A 277 -28.43 58.83 -57.73
C SER A 277 -28.65 60.23 -58.33
N ASN A 278 -27.89 61.22 -57.86
CA ASN A 278 -27.95 62.59 -58.37
C ASN A 278 -27.34 62.68 -59.78
N ALA A 279 -26.13 62.16 -59.96
CA ALA A 279 -25.46 62.16 -61.26
C ALA A 279 -26.25 61.37 -62.32
N ARG A 280 -26.83 60.23 -61.93
CA ARG A 280 -27.72 59.44 -62.79
C ARG A 280 -28.99 60.19 -63.16
N ARG A 281 -29.62 60.92 -62.23
CA ARG A 281 -30.82 61.71 -62.52
C ARG A 281 -30.53 62.77 -63.59
N THR A 282 -29.41 63.48 -63.48
CA THR A 282 -28.97 64.48 -64.47
C THR A 282 -28.79 63.84 -65.84
N LEU A 283 -28.03 62.75 -65.92
CA LEU A 283 -27.76 62.04 -67.17
C LEU A 283 -29.02 61.40 -67.78
N SER A 284 -29.89 60.79 -66.98
CA SER A 284 -31.16 60.23 -67.46
C SER A 284 -32.12 61.31 -67.94
N THR A 285 -32.12 62.49 -67.31
CA THR A 285 -32.91 63.64 -67.80
C THR A 285 -32.42 64.07 -69.18
N LEU A 286 -31.09 64.21 -69.34
CA LEU A 286 -30.48 64.55 -70.63
C LEU A 286 -30.80 63.48 -71.69
N ILE A 287 -30.69 62.20 -71.37
CA ILE A 287 -31.02 61.09 -72.27
C ILE A 287 -32.50 61.13 -72.69
N ASN A 288 -33.41 61.40 -71.74
CA ASN A 288 -34.85 61.35 -72.00
C ASN A 288 -35.40 62.62 -72.67
N GLN A 289 -34.65 63.73 -72.66
CA GLN A 289 -34.97 64.96 -73.39
C GLN A 289 -34.73 64.85 -74.91
N SER A 290 -34.25 63.71 -75.42
CA SER A 290 -34.10 63.48 -76.85
C SER A 290 -35.45 63.61 -77.56
N ALA A 291 -35.52 64.41 -78.63
CA ALA A 291 -36.74 64.61 -79.42
C ALA A 291 -37.37 63.26 -79.82
N ASP A 292 -38.69 63.13 -79.65
CA ASP A 292 -39.43 61.99 -80.20
C ASP A 292 -39.21 61.97 -81.72
N THR A 293 -38.72 60.84 -82.22
CA THR A 293 -38.56 60.60 -83.64
C THR A 293 -39.95 60.50 -84.27
N GLY A 294 -40.54 61.65 -84.60
CA GLY A 294 -41.79 61.74 -85.32
C GLY A 294 -41.71 60.91 -86.60
N SER A 295 -42.68 60.01 -86.77
CA SER A 295 -42.84 59.12 -87.91
C SER A 295 -42.66 59.89 -89.22
N THR A 296 -41.66 59.51 -90.02
CA THR A 296 -41.53 60.04 -91.38
C THR A 296 -42.49 59.28 -92.29
N ALA A 297 -43.38 60.02 -92.95
CA ALA A 297 -44.31 59.51 -93.94
C ALA A 297 -43.57 58.71 -95.02
N ILE A 298 -44.14 57.56 -95.36
CA ILE A 298 -43.63 56.57 -96.32
C ILE A 298 -43.42 57.26 -97.68
N GLY A 299 -42.15 57.40 -98.12
CA GLY A 299 -41.81 57.76 -99.51
C GLY A 299 -40.67 58.77 -99.71
N ASN A 300 -40.27 59.56 -98.71
CA ASN A 300 -39.25 60.62 -98.87
C ASN A 300 -37.90 60.25 -98.22
N PRO A 301 -36.75 60.67 -98.79
CA PRO A 301 -35.43 60.45 -98.18
C PRO A 301 -35.27 61.31 -96.92
N ALA A 302 -35.09 60.65 -95.77
CA ALA A 302 -34.88 61.24 -94.44
C ALA A 302 -33.77 60.51 -93.68
N TYR A 303 -33.08 61.18 -92.77
CA TYR A 303 -32.12 60.56 -91.85
C TYR A 303 -32.84 59.64 -90.84
N SER A 304 -32.31 58.43 -90.62
CA SER A 304 -32.66 57.58 -89.48
C SER A 304 -31.96 58.10 -88.22
N ILE A 305 -32.73 58.45 -87.19
CA ILE A 305 -32.23 58.92 -85.90
C ILE A 305 -32.27 57.75 -84.91
N PRO A 306 -31.12 57.36 -84.31
CA PRO A 306 -31.09 56.32 -83.28
C PRO A 306 -31.86 56.71 -82.02
N ASP A 307 -32.55 55.76 -81.40
CA ASP A 307 -33.20 55.95 -80.10
C ASP A 307 -32.16 56.09 -78.98
N LEU A 308 -31.96 57.33 -78.52
CA LEU A 308 -30.99 57.66 -77.48
C LEU A 308 -31.41 57.14 -76.10
N LYS A 309 -32.70 56.83 -75.87
CA LYS A 309 -33.20 56.34 -74.56
C LYS A 309 -32.55 55.01 -74.13
N LYS A 310 -32.11 54.21 -75.10
CA LYS A 310 -31.37 52.95 -74.84
C LYS A 310 -29.97 53.17 -74.24
N LEU A 311 -29.42 54.39 -74.25
CA LEU A 311 -28.16 54.71 -73.56
C LEU A 311 -28.28 54.61 -72.02
N ASN A 312 -29.50 54.60 -71.46
CA ASN A 312 -29.69 54.29 -70.03
C ASN A 312 -29.11 52.91 -69.65
N SER A 313 -29.05 51.95 -70.58
CA SER A 313 -28.42 50.65 -70.35
C SER A 313 -26.90 50.73 -70.09
N ALA A 314 -26.23 51.76 -70.62
CA ALA A 314 -24.82 52.01 -70.32
C ALA A 314 -24.62 52.44 -68.86
N VAL A 315 -25.53 53.30 -68.36
CA VAL A 315 -25.54 53.75 -66.95
C VAL A 315 -25.80 52.57 -66.01
N ASP A 316 -26.77 51.71 -66.33
CA ASP A 316 -27.05 50.48 -65.56
C ASP A 316 -25.86 49.52 -65.54
N ALA A 317 -25.14 49.37 -66.67
CA ALA A 317 -23.96 48.54 -66.75
C ALA A 317 -22.81 49.08 -65.89
N ILE A 318 -22.57 50.40 -65.89
CA ILE A 318 -21.58 51.07 -65.04
C ILE A 318 -21.95 50.90 -63.56
N ASP A 319 -23.21 51.13 -63.19
CA ASP A 319 -23.69 50.98 -61.81
C ASP A 319 -23.53 49.55 -61.29
N LYS A 320 -23.92 48.57 -62.11
CA LYS A 320 -23.77 47.13 -61.78
C LYS A 320 -22.29 46.76 -61.61
N TYR A 321 -21.42 47.27 -62.47
CA TYR A 321 -19.98 47.02 -62.37
C TYR A 321 -19.37 47.68 -61.13
N ARG A 322 -19.72 48.95 -60.85
CA ARG A 322 -19.29 49.68 -59.63
C ARG A 322 -19.72 48.96 -58.36
N ALA A 323 -21.00 48.57 -58.25
CA ALA A 323 -21.50 47.81 -57.12
C ALA A 323 -20.78 46.46 -56.95
N GLY A 324 -20.46 45.79 -58.07
CA GLY A 324 -19.66 44.56 -58.07
C GLY A 324 -18.21 44.78 -57.61
N LEU A 325 -17.60 45.93 -57.92
CA LEU A 325 -16.26 46.28 -57.48
C LEU A 325 -16.20 46.64 -56.00
N LEU A 326 -17.19 47.38 -55.47
CA LEU A 326 -17.25 47.72 -54.04
C LEU A 326 -17.22 46.47 -53.15
N ARG A 327 -17.90 45.39 -53.57
CA ARG A 327 -17.89 44.10 -52.88
C ARG A 327 -16.55 43.36 -52.93
N LYS A 328 -15.63 43.79 -53.80
CA LYS A 328 -14.29 43.21 -53.97
C LYS A 328 -13.20 44.05 -53.30
N VAL A 329 -13.53 45.22 -52.75
CA VAL A 329 -12.56 46.03 -52.01
C VAL A 329 -12.38 45.39 -50.63
N ASP A 330 -11.24 44.73 -50.43
CA ASP A 330 -10.92 43.97 -49.22
C ASP A 330 -9.67 44.51 -48.48
N GLY A 331 -9.02 45.55 -49.01
CA GLY A 331 -7.83 46.17 -48.40
C GLY A 331 -6.51 45.58 -48.90
N ALA A 332 -6.57 44.52 -49.70
CA ALA A 332 -5.45 44.00 -50.48
C ALA A 332 -5.43 44.58 -51.91
N THR A 333 -6.45 45.36 -52.28
CA THR A 333 -6.60 46.02 -53.57
C THR A 333 -5.52 47.07 -53.78
N GLY A 334 -4.57 46.79 -54.69
CA GLY A 334 -3.49 47.72 -55.05
C GLY A 334 -3.87 48.68 -56.18
N LYS A 335 -2.92 49.55 -56.60
CA LYS A 335 -3.11 50.51 -57.71
C LYS A 335 -3.58 49.88 -59.03
N SER A 336 -3.22 48.62 -59.28
CA SER A 336 -3.68 47.90 -60.47
C SER A 336 -5.18 47.62 -60.46
N PHE A 337 -5.81 47.54 -59.28
CA PHE A 337 -7.25 47.33 -59.15
C PHE A 337 -8.02 48.58 -59.60
N SER A 338 -7.62 49.78 -59.13
CA SER A 338 -8.26 51.03 -59.52
C SER A 338 -8.03 51.36 -61.00
N SER A 339 -6.83 51.10 -61.53
CA SER A 339 -6.54 51.31 -62.97
C SER A 339 -7.41 50.41 -63.86
N THR A 340 -7.55 49.13 -63.51
CA THR A 340 -8.41 48.18 -64.24
C THR A 340 -9.88 48.56 -64.11
N ALA A 341 -10.31 49.05 -62.95
CA ALA A 341 -11.68 49.54 -62.75
C ALA A 341 -11.98 50.72 -63.68
N ARG A 342 -11.07 51.70 -63.76
CA ARG A 342 -11.19 52.87 -64.64
C ARG A 342 -11.26 52.47 -66.11
N GLU A 343 -10.34 51.62 -66.57
CA GLU A 343 -10.33 51.13 -67.96
C GLU A 343 -11.64 50.42 -68.33
N ASN A 344 -12.13 49.54 -67.46
CA ASN A 344 -13.37 48.79 -67.72
C ASN A 344 -14.61 49.69 -67.70
N MET A 345 -14.72 50.65 -66.77
CA MET A 345 -15.85 51.59 -66.73
C MET A 345 -15.90 52.47 -67.98
N ARG A 346 -14.73 52.98 -68.39
CA ARG A 346 -14.59 53.73 -69.64
C ARG A 346 -14.91 52.87 -70.85
N GLY A 347 -14.43 51.63 -70.90
CA GLY A 347 -14.73 50.67 -71.95
C GLY A 347 -16.24 50.36 -72.08
N ILE A 348 -16.97 50.28 -70.96
CA ILE A 348 -18.43 50.13 -70.96
C ILE A 348 -19.10 51.35 -71.61
N ALA A 349 -18.70 52.57 -71.23
CA ALA A 349 -19.23 53.80 -71.83
C ALA A 349 -18.91 53.87 -73.33
N GLU A 350 -17.65 53.69 -73.71
CA GLU A 350 -17.19 53.74 -75.10
C GLU A 350 -17.89 52.71 -75.99
N LYS A 351 -18.10 51.48 -75.49
CA LYS A 351 -18.82 50.43 -76.22
C LYS A 351 -20.22 50.90 -76.61
N HIS A 352 -20.95 51.53 -75.70
CA HIS A 352 -22.29 52.04 -75.98
C HIS A 352 -22.23 53.27 -76.89
N ILE A 353 -21.33 54.22 -76.64
CA ILE A 353 -21.12 55.42 -77.48
C ILE A 353 -20.81 55.05 -78.94
N ARG A 354 -19.89 54.11 -79.18
CA ARG A 354 -19.46 53.71 -80.54
C ARG A 354 -20.60 53.16 -81.40
N LEU A 355 -21.60 52.49 -80.79
CA LEU A 355 -22.77 52.00 -81.51
C LEU A 355 -23.56 53.15 -82.14
N TYR A 356 -23.72 54.25 -81.40
CA TYR A 356 -24.42 55.45 -81.86
C TYR A 356 -23.58 56.29 -82.80
N GLU A 357 -22.28 56.48 -82.52
CA GLU A 357 -21.35 57.15 -83.45
C GLU A 357 -21.34 56.48 -84.83
N SER A 358 -21.31 55.15 -84.84
CA SER A 358 -21.36 54.36 -86.08
C SER A 358 -22.71 54.51 -86.78
N ALA A 359 -23.81 54.56 -86.03
CA ALA A 359 -25.14 54.76 -86.59
C ALA A 359 -25.30 56.14 -87.25
N TYR A 360 -24.90 57.22 -86.57
CA TYR A 360 -24.88 58.57 -87.13
C TYR A 360 -23.98 58.65 -88.37
N LYS A 361 -22.75 58.11 -88.30
CA LYS A 361 -21.80 58.14 -89.44
C LYS A 361 -22.29 57.35 -90.65
N LYS A 362 -22.89 56.16 -90.43
CA LYS A 362 -23.48 55.33 -91.49
C LYS A 362 -24.60 56.10 -92.20
N GLU A 363 -25.40 56.83 -91.44
CA GLU A 363 -26.50 57.60 -91.98
C GLU A 363 -26.04 58.84 -92.77
N GLU A 364 -25.01 59.55 -92.28
CA GLU A 364 -24.35 60.63 -93.01
C GLU A 364 -23.79 60.15 -94.36
N LEU A 365 -23.14 58.99 -94.38
CA LEU A 365 -22.63 58.38 -95.62
C LEU A 365 -23.77 57.99 -96.57
N ARG A 366 -24.87 57.44 -96.04
CA ARG A 366 -26.06 57.07 -96.83
C ARG A 366 -26.67 58.28 -97.53
N ILE A 367 -26.90 59.38 -96.79
CA ILE A 367 -27.47 60.61 -97.35
C ILE A 367 -26.49 61.30 -98.29
N THR A 368 -25.19 61.31 -97.99
CA THR A 368 -24.16 61.84 -98.90
C THR A 368 -24.16 61.09 -100.23
N GLY A 369 -24.31 59.77 -100.22
CA GLY A 369 -24.46 58.96 -101.44
C GLY A 369 -25.72 59.30 -102.24
N ILE A 370 -26.85 59.54 -101.57
CA ILE A 370 -28.11 59.97 -102.21
C ILE A 370 -27.96 61.36 -102.84
N LYS A 371 -27.40 62.34 -102.12
CA LYS A 371 -27.13 63.71 -102.62
C LYS A 371 -26.15 63.69 -103.80
N LYS A 372 -25.19 62.77 -103.84
CA LYS A 372 -24.25 62.60 -104.95
C LYS A 372 -24.93 62.10 -106.24
N ASN A 373 -25.96 61.26 -106.12
CA ASN A 373 -26.71 60.72 -107.25
C ASN A 373 -27.83 61.66 -107.74
N ASN A 374 -28.34 62.55 -106.88
CA ASN A 374 -29.30 63.59 -107.26
C ASN A 374 -29.15 64.84 -106.36
N ALA A 375 -28.45 65.85 -106.86
CA ALA A 375 -28.09 67.06 -106.11
C ALA A 375 -29.30 67.94 -105.70
N LYS A 376 -30.49 67.72 -106.28
CA LYS A 376 -31.72 68.49 -105.95
C LYS A 376 -32.62 67.80 -104.91
N VAL A 377 -32.19 66.68 -104.32
CA VAL A 377 -32.97 65.96 -103.31
C VAL A 377 -33.01 66.75 -102.00
N ILE A 378 -34.22 67.09 -101.55
CA ILE A 378 -34.48 67.73 -100.26
C ILE A 378 -34.56 66.64 -99.18
N ILE A 379 -33.84 66.83 -98.08
CA ILE A 379 -33.88 65.94 -96.90
C ILE A 379 -34.70 66.61 -95.80
N TYR A 380 -35.85 66.02 -95.49
CA TYR A 380 -36.89 66.68 -94.69
C TYR A 380 -36.57 66.84 -93.20
N ASN A 381 -35.61 66.10 -92.66
CA ASN A 381 -35.29 66.10 -91.23
C ASN A 381 -33.79 66.37 -90.93
N GLU A 382 -33.09 67.04 -91.84
CA GLU A 382 -31.64 67.32 -91.70
C GLU A 382 -31.33 68.16 -90.45
N GLU A 383 -32.13 69.19 -90.14
CA GLU A 383 -31.96 70.00 -88.92
C GLU A 383 -32.20 69.19 -87.64
N VAL A 384 -33.20 68.30 -87.64
CA VAL A 384 -33.52 67.41 -86.52
C VAL A 384 -32.39 66.39 -86.30
N PHE A 385 -31.78 65.89 -87.37
CA PHE A 385 -30.62 65.01 -87.29
C PHE A 385 -29.38 65.72 -86.72
N ILE A 386 -29.08 66.95 -87.16
CA ILE A 386 -27.98 67.76 -86.63
C ILE A 386 -28.18 68.06 -85.14
N ALA A 387 -29.40 68.45 -84.75
CA ALA A 387 -29.76 68.69 -83.35
C ALA A 387 -29.62 67.42 -82.51
N SER A 388 -30.10 66.28 -83.01
CA SER A 388 -29.95 64.98 -82.35
C SER A 388 -28.49 64.54 -82.20
N LYS A 389 -27.65 64.77 -83.21
CA LYS A 389 -26.20 64.48 -83.16
C LYS A 389 -25.47 65.38 -82.16
N LYS A 390 -25.86 66.66 -82.04
CA LYS A 390 -25.36 67.59 -81.02
C LYS A 390 -25.76 67.11 -79.62
N HIS A 391 -27.04 66.78 -79.42
CA HIS A 391 -27.57 66.22 -78.17
C HIS A 391 -26.87 64.92 -77.77
N PHE A 392 -26.62 64.03 -78.74
CA PHE A 392 -25.82 62.82 -78.51
C PHE A 392 -24.38 63.14 -78.10
N SER A 393 -23.76 64.20 -78.62
CA SER A 393 -22.40 64.61 -78.23
C SER A 393 -22.36 65.14 -76.78
N GLU A 394 -23.43 65.80 -76.34
CA GLU A 394 -23.62 66.21 -74.94
C GLU A 394 -23.80 64.97 -74.04
N ILE A 395 -24.69 64.04 -74.41
CA ILE A 395 -24.87 62.76 -73.68
C ILE A 395 -23.58 61.95 -73.62
N LYS A 396 -22.82 61.89 -74.72
CA LYS A 396 -21.52 61.20 -74.78
C LYS A 396 -20.56 61.79 -73.74
N THR A 397 -20.47 63.11 -73.66
CA THR A 397 -19.59 63.80 -72.73
C THR A 397 -19.98 63.49 -71.29
N GLU A 398 -21.27 63.63 -70.95
CA GLU A 398 -21.78 63.35 -69.61
C GLU A 398 -21.69 61.87 -69.21
N LEU A 399 -21.89 60.94 -70.15
CA LEU A 399 -21.72 59.50 -69.89
C LEU A 399 -20.26 59.15 -69.59
N MET A 400 -19.30 59.80 -70.25
CA MET A 400 -17.87 59.64 -69.96
C MET A 400 -17.51 60.24 -68.59
N VAL A 401 -18.05 61.42 -68.26
CA VAL A 401 -17.90 62.03 -66.92
C VAL A 401 -18.47 61.11 -65.84
N TYR A 402 -19.63 60.47 -66.08
CA TYR A 402 -20.22 59.51 -65.15
C TYR A 402 -19.36 58.25 -64.95
N ALA A 403 -18.72 57.77 -66.03
CA ALA A 403 -17.79 56.64 -65.96
C ALA A 403 -16.52 56.99 -65.17
N GLU A 404 -15.94 58.17 -65.40
CA GLU A 404 -14.78 58.66 -64.65
C GLU A 404 -15.13 58.87 -63.17
N LEU A 405 -16.25 59.53 -62.85
CA LEU A 405 -16.73 59.71 -61.48
C LEU A 405 -16.90 58.37 -60.74
N SER A 406 -17.43 57.36 -61.43
CA SER A 406 -17.57 56.01 -60.89
C SER A 406 -16.22 55.37 -60.60
N SER A 407 -15.21 55.61 -61.44
CA SER A 407 -13.86 55.09 -61.26
C SER A 407 -13.09 55.81 -60.14
N ASP A 408 -13.23 57.14 -60.05
CA ASP A 408 -12.61 57.97 -59.02
C ASP A 408 -13.15 57.62 -57.64
N PHE A 409 -14.45 57.33 -57.52
CA PHE A 409 -15.04 56.83 -56.28
C PHE A 409 -14.45 55.48 -55.87
N ILE A 410 -14.32 54.54 -56.80
CA ILE A 410 -13.68 53.24 -56.51
C ILE A 410 -12.22 53.43 -56.11
N GLU A 411 -11.48 54.33 -56.76
CA GLU A 411 -10.10 54.65 -56.39
C GLU A 411 -10.01 55.24 -54.98
N ALA A 412 -10.86 56.21 -54.64
CA ALA A 412 -10.89 56.82 -53.31
C ALA A 412 -11.20 55.79 -52.20
N VAL A 413 -12.15 54.89 -52.44
CA VAL A 413 -12.53 53.84 -51.48
C VAL A 413 -11.46 52.74 -51.40
N SER A 414 -10.92 52.30 -52.54
CA SER A 414 -9.96 51.18 -52.58
C SER A 414 -8.56 51.54 -52.12
N SER A 415 -8.18 52.82 -52.16
CA SER A 415 -6.90 53.31 -51.63
C SER A 415 -6.93 53.52 -50.11
N ALA A 416 -8.12 53.73 -49.53
CA ALA A 416 -8.31 53.88 -48.09
C ALA A 416 -8.34 52.52 -47.37
N GLY A 417 -7.74 52.44 -46.17
CA GLY A 417 -7.68 51.20 -45.41
C GLY A 417 -6.89 50.09 -46.12
N THR A 418 -5.90 50.42 -46.95
CA THR A 418 -5.04 49.41 -47.58
C THR A 418 -3.97 48.97 -46.61
N SER A 419 -3.85 47.65 -46.39
CA SER A 419 -2.75 47.12 -45.60
C SER A 419 -1.51 47.01 -46.47
N THR A 420 -0.40 47.56 -45.99
CA THR A 420 0.86 47.44 -46.71
C THR A 420 1.41 46.01 -46.63
N PRO A 421 2.23 45.56 -47.60
CA PRO A 421 2.96 44.31 -47.48
C PRO A 421 3.78 44.18 -46.19
N VAL A 422 4.27 45.29 -45.64
CA VAL A 422 5.03 45.35 -44.39
C VAL A 422 4.12 45.05 -43.18
N GLU A 423 2.97 45.71 -43.09
CA GLU A 423 1.97 45.44 -42.03
C GLU A 423 1.48 43.99 -42.06
N TYR A 424 1.29 43.42 -43.26
CA TYR A 424 0.95 42.01 -43.40
C TYR A 424 2.05 41.09 -42.85
N LEU A 425 3.32 41.38 -43.16
CA LEU A 425 4.46 40.62 -42.65
C LEU A 425 4.58 40.73 -41.12
N GLU A 426 4.34 41.90 -40.55
CA GLU A 426 4.33 42.11 -39.10
C GLU A 426 3.18 41.33 -38.43
N SER A 427 1.97 41.36 -39.01
CA SER A 427 0.83 40.57 -38.53
C SER A 427 1.11 39.07 -38.61
N LEU A 428 1.74 38.61 -39.69
CA LEU A 428 2.14 37.21 -39.85
C LEU A 428 3.19 36.80 -38.80
N ARG A 429 4.21 37.65 -38.60
CA ARG A 429 5.25 37.41 -37.60
C ARG A 429 4.63 37.32 -36.19
N TYR A 430 3.79 38.29 -35.84
CA TYR A 430 3.07 38.31 -34.58
C TYR A 430 2.25 37.04 -34.36
N THR A 431 1.46 36.62 -35.37
CA THR A 431 0.66 35.40 -35.28
C THR A 431 1.54 34.17 -35.06
N SER A 432 2.65 34.06 -35.79
CA SER A 432 3.58 32.94 -35.66
C SER A 432 4.27 32.89 -34.29
N GLU A 433 4.65 34.05 -33.74
CA GLU A 433 5.26 34.17 -32.41
C GLU A 433 4.27 33.80 -31.31
N ARG A 434 3.03 34.30 -31.36
CA ARG A 434 1.98 33.95 -30.38
C ARG A 434 1.65 32.46 -30.38
N TYR A 435 1.46 31.85 -31.55
CA TYR A 435 1.20 30.42 -31.61
C TYR A 435 2.41 29.59 -31.13
N ALA A 436 3.63 30.04 -31.39
CA ALA A 436 4.82 29.39 -30.85
C ALA A 436 4.85 29.45 -29.31
N GLU A 437 4.42 30.56 -28.70
CA GLU A 437 4.25 30.66 -27.24
C GLU A 437 3.18 29.68 -26.72
N TYR A 438 2.04 29.53 -27.40
CA TYR A 438 1.00 28.57 -27.01
C TYR A 438 1.52 27.13 -27.02
N ILE A 439 2.27 26.77 -28.05
CA ILE A 439 2.89 25.45 -28.19
C ILE A 439 3.95 25.22 -27.11
N THR A 440 4.81 26.22 -26.88
CA THR A 440 5.87 26.17 -25.86
C THR A 440 5.29 26.03 -24.45
N PHE A 441 4.18 26.71 -24.17
CA PHE A 441 3.47 26.59 -22.90
C PHE A 441 2.99 25.15 -22.64
N MET A 442 2.32 24.53 -23.63
CA MET A 442 1.87 23.14 -23.52
C MET A 442 3.04 22.16 -23.42
N GLU A 443 4.10 22.39 -24.19
CA GLU A 443 5.34 21.60 -24.12
C GLU A 443 5.98 21.66 -22.74
N ASN A 444 6.06 22.85 -22.14
CA ASN A 444 6.61 23.05 -20.80
C ASN A 444 5.79 22.32 -19.73
N LEU A 445 4.45 22.41 -19.80
CA LEU A 445 3.57 21.69 -18.88
C LEU A 445 3.72 20.16 -19.04
N ALA A 446 3.73 19.66 -20.28
CA ALA A 446 3.95 18.23 -20.55
C ALA A 446 5.33 17.76 -20.06
N GLY A 447 6.36 18.59 -20.23
CA GLY A 447 7.71 18.33 -19.73
C GLY A 447 7.79 18.21 -18.22
N LYS A 448 7.20 19.16 -17.48
CA LYS A 448 7.09 19.10 -16.01
C LYS A 448 6.27 17.89 -15.55
N SER A 449 5.18 17.57 -16.26
CA SER A 449 4.28 16.46 -15.94
C SER A 449 4.94 15.09 -16.10
N ALA A 450 5.85 14.94 -17.07
CA ALA A 450 6.52 13.67 -17.34
C ALA A 450 7.37 13.17 -16.16
N GLU A 451 7.87 14.08 -15.31
CA GLU A 451 8.63 13.74 -14.10
C GLU A 451 7.81 12.91 -13.09
N LEU A 452 6.48 12.97 -13.14
CA LEU A 452 5.60 12.11 -12.33
C LEU A 452 5.78 10.62 -12.64
N GLY A 453 6.35 10.26 -13.78
CA GLY A 453 6.68 8.87 -14.09
C GLY A 453 7.60 8.25 -13.03
N LYS A 454 8.44 9.06 -12.36
CA LYS A 454 9.33 8.58 -11.28
C LYS A 454 8.57 8.19 -10.00
N MET A 455 7.33 8.65 -9.85
CA MET A 455 6.52 8.54 -8.63
C MET A 455 5.16 7.89 -8.97
N PRO A 456 5.12 6.55 -9.13
CA PRO A 456 3.97 5.87 -9.69
C PRO A 456 2.76 5.98 -8.75
N ASP A 457 1.77 6.76 -9.17
CA ASP A 457 0.49 6.93 -8.50
C ASP A 457 -0.67 6.66 -9.48
N PRO A 458 -1.63 5.78 -9.15
CA PRO A 458 -2.75 5.48 -10.04
C PRO A 458 -3.68 6.66 -10.32
N ALA A 459 -3.87 7.58 -9.36
CA ALA A 459 -4.79 8.71 -9.52
C ALA A 459 -4.23 9.72 -10.52
N ASN A 460 -2.94 10.00 -10.45
CA ASN A 460 -2.25 10.87 -11.41
C ASN A 460 -2.01 10.20 -12.77
N HIS A 461 -1.99 8.86 -12.84
CA HIS A 461 -1.65 8.17 -14.08
C HIS A 461 -2.60 8.50 -15.24
N GLY A 462 -3.91 8.51 -14.96
CA GLY A 462 -4.93 8.91 -15.95
C GLY A 462 -4.76 10.36 -16.40
N VAL A 463 -4.63 11.27 -15.42
CA VAL A 463 -4.50 12.73 -15.65
C VAL A 463 -3.30 13.06 -16.53
N VAL A 464 -2.12 12.48 -16.25
CA VAL A 464 -0.90 12.73 -17.04
C VAL A 464 -1.05 12.17 -18.45
N LYS A 465 -1.60 10.96 -18.58
CA LYS A 465 -1.73 10.28 -19.86
C LYS A 465 -2.68 11.03 -20.80
N GLU A 466 -3.84 11.43 -20.30
CA GLU A 466 -4.85 12.19 -21.05
C GLU A 466 -4.33 13.61 -21.34
N GLY A 467 -3.82 14.31 -20.32
CA GLY A 467 -3.27 15.66 -20.46
C GLY A 467 -2.17 15.78 -21.53
N ILE A 468 -1.17 14.89 -21.51
CA ILE A 468 -0.09 14.92 -22.51
C ILE A 468 -0.60 14.49 -23.90
N LYS A 469 -1.46 13.47 -23.99
CA LYS A 469 -1.98 13.00 -25.28
C LYS A 469 -2.85 14.05 -25.97
N ASP A 470 -3.75 14.68 -25.24
CA ASP A 470 -4.72 15.63 -25.79
C ASP A 470 -4.04 16.96 -26.18
N SER A 471 -2.94 17.31 -25.50
CA SER A 471 -2.11 18.45 -25.90
C SER A 471 -1.55 18.31 -27.33
N LEU A 472 -1.19 17.09 -27.76
CA LEU A 472 -0.74 16.82 -29.13
C LEU A 472 -1.86 17.01 -30.15
N GLU A 473 -3.08 16.62 -29.78
CA GLU A 473 -4.26 16.82 -30.64
C GLU A 473 -4.57 18.30 -30.80
N TYR A 474 -4.54 19.05 -29.70
CA TYR A 474 -4.74 20.50 -29.73
C TYR A 474 -3.70 21.21 -30.60
N ILE A 475 -2.40 20.91 -30.42
CA ILE A 475 -1.32 21.50 -31.22
C ILE A 475 -1.55 21.26 -32.71
N ARG A 476 -1.99 20.06 -33.11
CA ARG A 476 -2.34 19.76 -34.51
C ARG A 476 -3.53 20.61 -35.00
N ARG A 477 -4.52 20.90 -34.15
CA ARG A 477 -5.70 21.71 -34.52
C ARG A 477 -5.36 23.19 -34.72
N ILE A 478 -4.46 23.76 -33.92
CA ILE A 478 -4.01 25.16 -34.07
C ILE A 478 -2.93 25.34 -35.15
N THR A 479 -2.38 24.23 -35.66
CA THR A 479 -1.42 24.27 -36.76
C THR A 479 -2.10 24.71 -38.05
N LYS A 480 -1.80 25.92 -38.52
CA LYS A 480 -2.21 26.37 -39.86
C LYS A 480 -1.02 26.84 -40.68
N SER A 481 -1.00 26.47 -41.95
CA SER A 481 -0.08 27.07 -42.92
C SER A 481 -0.59 28.45 -43.30
N PHE A 482 0.19 29.49 -43.03
CA PHE A 482 -0.14 30.82 -43.50
C PHE A 482 0.13 30.91 -45.00
N THR A 483 -0.93 31.14 -45.78
CA THR A 483 -0.82 31.39 -47.21
C THR A 483 -1.01 32.87 -47.47
N VAL A 484 -0.11 33.45 -48.30
CA VAL A 484 -0.27 34.83 -48.74
C VAL A 484 -1.44 34.87 -49.72
N PRO A 485 -2.47 35.69 -49.48
CA PRO A 485 -3.54 35.88 -50.44
C PRO A 485 -2.97 36.33 -51.80
N PRO A 486 -3.51 35.85 -52.94
CA PRO A 486 -3.04 36.23 -54.27
C PRO A 486 -2.95 37.74 -54.50
N GLU A 487 -3.83 38.51 -53.87
CA GLU A 487 -3.94 39.96 -53.95
C GLU A 487 -2.74 40.64 -53.30
N PHE A 488 -2.35 40.21 -52.09
CA PHE A 488 -1.14 40.69 -51.42
C PHE A 488 0.14 40.27 -52.15
N ARG A 489 0.14 39.05 -52.69
CA ARG A 489 1.31 38.50 -53.40
C ARG A 489 1.69 39.33 -54.64
N LYS A 490 0.73 39.95 -55.31
CA LYS A 490 0.96 40.84 -56.46
C LYS A 490 1.63 42.16 -56.09
N ASN A 491 1.46 42.60 -54.85
CA ASN A 491 1.98 43.88 -54.35
C ASN A 491 3.27 43.71 -53.52
N MET A 492 3.77 42.48 -53.37
CA MET A 492 4.99 42.16 -52.62
C MET A 492 6.23 42.08 -53.51
N THR A 493 7.38 42.51 -52.98
CA THR A 493 8.69 42.28 -53.60
C THR A 493 9.13 40.81 -53.46
N LYS A 494 10.09 40.36 -54.28
CA LYS A 494 10.68 39.01 -54.16
C LYS A 494 11.26 38.75 -52.77
N GLU A 495 11.87 39.78 -52.16
CA GLU A 495 12.44 39.72 -50.81
C GLU A 495 11.36 39.50 -49.75
N GLN A 496 10.24 40.24 -49.83
CA GLN A 496 9.11 40.10 -48.93
C GLN A 496 8.45 38.71 -49.02
N VAL A 497 8.30 38.17 -50.24
CA VAL A 497 7.83 36.79 -50.43
C VAL A 497 8.80 35.78 -49.79
N GLY A 498 10.11 36.03 -49.91
CA GLY A 498 11.14 35.24 -49.24
C GLY A 498 11.03 35.28 -47.71
N GLN A 499 10.71 36.45 -47.13
CA GLN A 499 10.49 36.60 -45.68
C GLN A 499 9.28 35.78 -45.20
N VAL A 500 8.16 35.78 -45.93
CA VAL A 500 7.00 34.93 -45.60
C VAL A 500 7.40 33.46 -45.56
N SER A 501 8.15 33.00 -46.56
CA SER A 501 8.62 31.61 -46.59
C SER A 501 9.49 31.26 -45.39
N LYS A 502 10.37 32.17 -44.97
CA LYS A 502 11.23 31.98 -43.78
C LYS A 502 10.43 31.92 -42.49
N ILE A 503 9.45 32.82 -42.30
CA ILE A 503 8.56 32.81 -41.12
C ILE A 503 7.80 31.49 -41.04
N ASN A 504 7.18 31.08 -42.15
CA ASN A 504 6.47 29.80 -42.24
C ASN A 504 7.37 28.59 -41.97
N GLN A 505 8.59 28.59 -42.50
CA GLN A 505 9.55 27.51 -42.28
C GLN A 505 9.97 27.44 -40.81
N SER A 506 10.29 28.58 -40.19
CA SER A 506 10.67 28.67 -38.78
C SER A 506 9.54 28.18 -37.86
N TYR A 507 8.32 28.67 -38.08
CA TYR A 507 7.14 28.27 -37.32
C TYR A 507 6.85 26.76 -37.45
N ARG A 508 6.89 26.20 -38.67
CA ARG A 508 6.72 24.76 -38.88
C ARG A 508 7.81 23.92 -38.22
N ALA A 509 9.05 24.40 -38.22
CA ALA A 509 10.16 23.72 -37.57
C ALA A 509 9.95 23.68 -36.04
N GLN A 510 9.60 24.82 -35.42
CA GLN A 510 9.28 24.90 -34.00
C GLN A 510 8.12 23.98 -33.62
N LEU A 511 7.03 24.02 -34.38
CA LEU A 511 5.89 23.14 -34.19
C LEU A 511 6.28 21.65 -34.24
N THR A 512 7.01 21.25 -35.29
CA THR A 512 7.42 19.86 -35.48
C THR A 512 8.33 19.40 -34.33
N SER A 513 9.23 20.29 -33.89
CA SER A 513 10.09 20.08 -32.73
C SER A 513 9.27 19.88 -31.45
N ALA A 514 8.34 20.77 -31.14
CA ALA A 514 7.51 20.71 -29.94
C ALA A 514 6.57 19.50 -29.93
N ALA A 515 5.91 19.18 -31.05
CA ALA A 515 5.08 17.99 -31.17
C ALA A 515 5.90 16.69 -30.97
N SER A 516 7.12 16.65 -31.50
CA SER A 516 8.04 15.54 -31.28
C SER A 516 8.52 15.47 -29.83
N SER A 517 8.77 16.62 -29.20
CA SER A 517 9.18 16.76 -27.80
C SER A 517 8.09 16.28 -26.85
N ILE A 518 6.84 16.74 -27.00
CA ILE A 518 5.69 16.30 -26.20
C ILE A 518 5.47 14.79 -26.35
N ARG A 519 5.58 14.25 -27.57
CA ARG A 519 5.50 12.81 -27.78
C ARG A 519 6.63 12.06 -27.06
N ARG A 520 7.86 12.56 -27.13
CA ARG A 520 8.98 12.00 -26.37
C ARG A 520 8.74 12.08 -24.86
N LYS A 521 8.13 13.16 -24.35
CA LYS A 521 7.75 13.31 -22.93
C LYS A 521 6.68 12.32 -22.51
N TYR A 522 5.73 12.01 -23.39
CA TYR A 522 4.77 10.93 -23.18
C TYR A 522 5.45 9.56 -23.07
N ASP A 523 6.36 9.25 -23.98
CA ASP A 523 7.09 7.98 -23.99
C ASP A 523 8.04 7.87 -22.77
N GLU A 524 8.71 8.97 -22.42
CA GLU A 524 9.56 9.09 -21.22
C GLU A 524 8.76 8.86 -19.94
N TYR A 525 7.60 9.50 -19.80
CA TYR A 525 6.68 9.27 -18.68
C TYR A 525 6.31 7.79 -18.54
N ASN A 526 5.90 7.14 -19.64
CA ASN A 526 5.52 5.73 -19.62
C ASN A 526 6.69 4.81 -19.25
N SER A 527 7.91 5.10 -19.74
CA SER A 527 9.11 4.35 -19.37
C SER A 527 9.39 4.46 -17.88
N LEU A 528 9.47 5.70 -17.37
CA LEU A 528 9.74 5.99 -15.96
C LEU A 528 8.67 5.37 -15.05
N TYR A 529 7.39 5.49 -15.42
CA TYR A 529 6.27 4.92 -14.66
C TYR A 529 6.38 3.40 -14.54
N ASN A 530 6.67 2.71 -15.65
CA ASN A 530 6.82 1.25 -15.66
C ASN A 530 8.07 0.79 -14.89
N GLU A 531 9.19 1.50 -15.03
CA GLU A 531 10.42 1.24 -14.28
C GLU A 531 10.21 1.43 -12.78
N ALA A 532 9.56 2.52 -12.36
CA ALA A 532 9.28 2.79 -10.96
C ALA A 532 8.27 1.78 -10.37
N LEU A 533 7.27 1.36 -11.14
CA LEU A 533 6.31 0.32 -10.74
C LEU A 533 7.01 -1.05 -10.58
N ALA A 534 7.91 -1.40 -11.51
CA ALA A 534 8.72 -2.61 -11.43
C ALA A 534 9.67 -2.56 -10.22
N GLY A 535 10.31 -1.42 -9.97
CA GLY A 535 11.15 -1.17 -8.80
C GLY A 535 10.38 -1.32 -7.50
N LYS A 536 9.17 -0.76 -7.41
CA LYS A 536 8.27 -0.92 -6.26
C LYS A 536 7.87 -2.37 -6.04
N LYS A 537 7.49 -3.09 -7.10
CA LYS A 537 7.16 -4.53 -7.01
C LYS A 537 8.36 -5.37 -6.55
N LYS A 538 9.57 -5.06 -7.04
CA LYS A 538 10.80 -5.73 -6.62
C LYS A 538 11.11 -5.46 -5.13
N ALA A 539 11.05 -4.19 -4.71
CA ALA A 539 11.26 -3.81 -3.31
C ALA A 539 10.25 -4.47 -2.36
N ASN A 540 8.98 -4.59 -2.78
CA ASN A 540 7.96 -5.30 -2.01
C ASN A 540 8.25 -6.80 -1.92
N THR A 541 8.74 -7.40 -3.00
CA THR A 541 9.14 -8.82 -3.02
C THR A 541 10.33 -9.07 -2.09
N GLU A 542 11.37 -8.22 -2.14
CA GLU A 542 12.52 -8.28 -1.23
C GLU A 542 12.11 -8.08 0.22
N SER A 543 11.17 -7.17 0.47
CA SER A 543 10.57 -6.93 1.78
C SER A 543 9.85 -8.18 2.30
N GLU A 544 9.01 -8.83 1.49
CA GLU A 544 8.36 -10.09 1.85
C GLU A 544 9.36 -11.21 2.16
N VAL A 545 10.43 -11.34 1.37
CA VAL A 545 11.51 -12.32 1.64
C VAL A 545 12.12 -12.07 3.02
N ARG A 546 12.42 -10.81 3.34
CA ARG A 546 12.99 -10.45 4.64
C ARG A 546 12.02 -10.67 5.80
N ILE A 547 10.73 -10.34 5.65
CA ILE A 547 9.75 -10.64 6.71
C ILE A 547 9.58 -12.15 6.88
N ALA A 548 9.53 -12.90 5.77
CA ALA A 548 9.45 -14.37 5.81
C ALA A 548 10.62 -14.97 6.59
N GLN A 549 11.83 -14.45 6.38
CA GLN A 549 13.02 -14.84 7.14
C GLN A 549 12.88 -14.49 8.63
N LEU A 550 12.50 -13.26 8.96
CA LEU A 550 12.34 -12.83 10.36
C LEU A 550 11.26 -13.62 11.13
N GLU A 551 10.12 -13.88 10.50
CA GLU A 551 9.04 -14.66 11.12
C GLU A 551 9.45 -16.11 11.40
N THR A 552 10.16 -16.73 10.45
CA THR A 552 10.62 -18.12 10.60
C THR A 552 11.76 -18.22 11.61
N ASP A 553 12.71 -17.29 11.57
CA ASP A 553 13.82 -17.22 12.53
C ASP A 553 13.34 -17.02 13.96
N ALA A 554 12.34 -16.15 14.17
CA ALA A 554 11.78 -15.93 15.50
C ALA A 554 11.22 -17.22 16.13
N LEU A 555 10.53 -18.05 15.33
CA LEU A 555 9.99 -19.33 15.80
C LEU A 555 11.07 -20.40 15.99
N PHE A 556 12.04 -20.50 15.08
CA PHE A 556 13.15 -21.44 15.23
C PHE A 556 14.05 -21.08 16.42
N ALA A 557 14.35 -19.80 16.62
CA ALA A 557 15.11 -19.32 17.76
C ALA A 557 14.39 -19.64 19.08
N PHE A 558 13.08 -19.37 19.16
CA PHE A 558 12.29 -19.72 20.34
C PHE A 558 12.28 -21.23 20.60
N ALA A 559 12.08 -22.05 19.56
CA ALA A 559 12.12 -23.51 19.70
C ALA A 559 13.49 -24.03 20.16
N LYS A 560 14.57 -23.41 19.67
CA LYS A 560 15.93 -23.71 20.09
C LYS A 560 16.15 -23.34 21.55
N GLU A 561 15.71 -22.17 21.99
CA GLU A 561 15.76 -21.77 23.41
C GLU A 561 15.00 -22.75 24.31
N CYS A 562 13.81 -23.21 23.90
CA CYS A 562 13.08 -24.26 24.63
C CYS A 562 13.88 -25.56 24.70
N THR A 563 14.51 -25.96 23.60
CA THR A 563 15.32 -27.18 23.50
C THR A 563 16.53 -27.11 24.43
N ASP A 564 17.27 -26.01 24.38
CA ASP A 564 18.45 -25.78 25.21
C ASP A 564 18.09 -25.73 26.70
N ALA A 565 16.94 -25.13 27.04
CA ALA A 565 16.43 -25.14 28.42
C ALA A 565 16.06 -26.55 28.91
N VAL A 566 15.40 -27.37 28.08
CA VAL A 566 15.09 -28.77 28.42
C VAL A 566 16.37 -29.59 28.66
N LEU A 567 17.44 -29.33 27.90
CA LEU A 567 18.74 -29.98 28.11
C LEU A 567 19.43 -29.53 29.41
N SER A 568 19.25 -28.26 29.80
CA SER A 568 19.84 -27.71 31.03
C SER A 568 19.18 -28.21 32.32
N MET A 569 17.91 -28.64 32.25
CA MET A 569 17.15 -29.16 33.39
C MET A 569 17.60 -30.58 33.75
N ASN A 570 18.31 -30.78 34.85
CA ASN A 570 18.91 -32.09 35.17
C ASN A 570 18.57 -32.61 36.58
N SER A 571 17.81 -31.87 37.37
CA SER A 571 17.49 -32.24 38.76
C SER A 571 16.69 -33.54 38.82
N THR A 572 15.76 -33.76 37.88
CA THR A 572 14.98 -35.03 37.85
C THR A 572 15.86 -36.21 37.51
N ASP A 573 16.76 -36.09 36.52
CA ASP A 573 17.66 -37.17 36.13
C ASP A 573 18.66 -37.53 37.25
N GLN A 574 19.22 -36.51 37.92
CA GLN A 574 20.09 -36.71 39.09
C GLN A 574 19.35 -37.40 40.23
N PHE A 575 18.14 -36.92 40.56
CA PHE A 575 17.27 -37.53 41.56
C PHE A 575 16.98 -39.01 41.24
N LEU A 576 16.58 -39.33 40.01
CA LEU A 576 16.25 -40.71 39.62
C LEU A 576 17.45 -41.65 39.76
N LYS A 577 18.65 -41.19 39.34
CA LYS A 577 19.89 -41.97 39.47
C LYS A 577 20.26 -42.22 40.92
N GLU A 578 20.18 -41.20 41.77
CA GLU A 578 20.49 -41.35 43.19
C GLU A 578 19.42 -42.21 43.90
N TYR A 579 18.15 -42.03 43.57
CA TYR A 579 17.06 -42.86 44.08
C TYR A 579 17.29 -44.34 43.75
N LYS A 580 17.64 -44.66 42.49
CA LYS A 580 17.95 -46.02 42.07
C LYS A 580 19.12 -46.59 42.88
N ASN A 581 20.21 -45.85 43.02
CA ASN A 581 21.38 -46.30 43.79
C ASN A 581 21.02 -46.56 45.26
N THR A 582 20.22 -45.68 45.87
CA THR A 582 19.72 -45.84 47.24
C THR A 582 18.85 -47.09 47.36
N TYR A 583 17.92 -47.30 46.43
CA TYR A 583 17.08 -48.50 46.37
C TYR A 583 17.92 -49.78 46.23
N GLU A 584 18.87 -49.80 45.29
CA GLU A 584 19.74 -50.96 45.03
C GLU A 584 20.62 -51.28 46.24
N THR A 585 21.16 -50.25 46.90
CA THR A 585 21.95 -50.40 48.15
C THR A 585 21.11 -51.05 49.25
N ILE A 586 19.90 -50.55 49.50
CA ILE A 586 18.99 -51.10 50.51
C ILE A 586 18.60 -52.54 50.16
N ASN A 587 18.27 -52.79 48.90
CA ASN A 587 17.90 -54.11 48.38
C ASN A 587 19.03 -55.13 48.55
N ASP A 588 20.27 -54.75 48.27
CA ASP A 588 21.44 -55.62 48.41
C ASP A 588 21.80 -55.88 49.88
N GLU A 589 21.63 -54.91 50.77
CA GLU A 589 21.74 -55.12 52.22
C GLU A 589 20.72 -56.13 52.71
N ILE A 590 19.43 -55.96 52.37
CA ILE A 590 18.37 -56.90 52.79
C ILE A 590 18.64 -58.31 52.25
N LYS A 591 19.22 -58.45 51.05
CA LYS A 591 19.60 -59.75 50.49
C LYS A 591 20.78 -60.39 51.21
N LYS A 592 21.80 -59.61 51.59
CA LYS A 592 23.04 -60.11 52.22
C LYS A 592 22.88 -60.42 53.72
N SER A 593 22.30 -59.48 54.48
CA SER A 593 22.20 -59.56 55.96
C SER A 593 20.80 -59.85 56.47
N GLY A 594 19.80 -59.99 55.59
CA GLY A 594 18.40 -60.21 55.98
C GLY A 594 17.71 -58.96 56.56
N SER A 595 18.45 -57.88 56.78
CA SER A 595 18.02 -56.63 57.40
C SER A 595 18.85 -55.47 56.86
N SER A 596 18.22 -54.30 56.70
CA SER A 596 18.87 -53.05 56.31
C SER A 596 19.22 -52.14 57.50
N GLY A 597 19.06 -52.62 58.74
CA GLY A 597 19.44 -51.94 60.00
C GLY A 597 19.17 -50.43 60.05
N ARG A 598 20.12 -49.65 59.52
CA ARG A 598 20.10 -48.19 59.33
C ARG A 598 18.92 -47.62 58.52
N TYR A 599 18.28 -48.39 57.65
CA TYR A 599 17.17 -47.92 56.78
C TYR A 599 15.78 -48.38 57.21
N THR A 600 15.68 -49.10 58.32
CA THR A 600 14.44 -49.74 58.79
C THR A 600 13.30 -48.75 58.99
N ASP A 601 13.58 -47.57 59.54
CA ASP A 601 12.56 -46.55 59.79
C ASP A 601 12.02 -45.94 58.50
N ALA A 602 12.85 -45.75 57.47
CA ALA A 602 12.41 -45.25 56.16
C ALA A 602 11.56 -46.27 55.38
N ILE A 603 11.89 -47.56 55.47
CA ILE A 603 11.07 -48.63 54.86
C ILE A 603 9.71 -48.73 55.57
N ASN A 604 9.70 -48.62 56.90
CA ASN A 604 8.48 -48.71 57.70
C ASN A 604 7.60 -47.46 57.58
N SER A 605 8.18 -46.28 57.37
CA SER A 605 7.43 -45.05 57.07
C SER A 605 6.81 -45.06 55.67
N GLY A 606 7.21 -45.98 54.80
CA GLY A 606 6.64 -46.19 53.47
C GLY A 606 7.28 -45.35 52.36
N SER A 607 8.39 -44.65 52.64
CA SER A 607 9.10 -43.85 51.64
C SER A 607 10.60 -43.81 51.91
N ILE A 608 11.40 -44.07 50.87
CA ILE A 608 12.87 -43.91 50.95
C ILE A 608 13.33 -42.58 50.33
N LEU A 609 12.42 -41.73 49.86
CA LEU A 609 12.74 -40.43 49.26
C LEU A 609 13.58 -39.55 50.19
N GLN A 610 13.33 -39.63 51.50
CA GLN A 610 14.05 -38.85 52.51
C GLN A 610 15.54 -39.21 52.63
N LEU A 611 15.94 -40.36 52.07
CA LEU A 611 17.33 -40.82 52.06
C LEU A 611 18.12 -40.33 50.84
N VAL A 612 17.44 -39.74 49.85
CA VAL A 612 18.05 -39.24 48.62
C VAL A 612 18.45 -37.78 48.82
N LYS A 613 19.74 -37.46 48.74
CA LYS A 613 20.25 -36.12 49.07
C LYS A 613 19.81 -35.06 48.07
N THR A 614 19.73 -35.42 46.80
CA THR A 614 19.26 -34.53 45.73
C THR A 614 17.74 -34.34 45.71
N PHE A 615 16.98 -35.06 46.54
CA PHE A 615 15.53 -34.92 46.58
C PHE A 615 15.12 -33.66 47.36
N THR A 616 14.68 -32.64 46.62
CA THR A 616 14.01 -31.47 47.21
C THR A 616 12.51 -31.54 46.88
N PRO A 617 11.62 -31.59 47.90
CA PRO A 617 10.18 -31.54 47.67
C PRO A 617 9.81 -30.29 46.84
N GLY A 618 9.09 -30.47 45.73
CA GLY A 618 8.74 -29.40 44.79
C GLY A 618 9.70 -29.22 43.61
N ALA A 619 10.99 -29.57 43.71
CA ALA A 619 11.95 -29.32 42.62
C ALA A 619 11.70 -30.22 41.40
N VAL A 620 11.46 -31.52 41.63
CA VAL A 620 11.13 -32.49 40.58
C VAL A 620 9.80 -32.14 39.90
N GLU A 621 8.82 -31.68 40.66
CA GLU A 621 7.51 -31.28 40.15
C GLU A 621 7.58 -30.02 39.30
N LYS A 622 8.32 -29.00 39.77
CA LYS A 622 8.59 -27.77 39.00
C LYS A 622 9.34 -28.06 37.71
N GLU A 623 10.37 -28.91 37.77
CA GLU A 623 11.12 -29.28 36.56
C GLU A 623 10.23 -30.05 35.57
N THR A 624 9.42 -30.99 36.07
CA THR A 624 8.49 -31.76 35.22
C THR A 624 7.46 -30.84 34.55
N ALA A 625 6.82 -29.95 35.32
CA ALA A 625 5.89 -28.96 34.79
C ALA A 625 6.56 -28.00 33.79
N GLY A 626 7.79 -27.56 34.10
CA GLY A 626 8.60 -26.73 33.21
C GLY A 626 8.93 -27.41 31.89
N ARG A 627 9.38 -28.67 31.93
CA ARG A 627 9.66 -29.49 30.74
C ARG A 627 8.42 -29.68 29.89
N GLU A 628 7.25 -29.91 30.48
CA GLU A 628 5.98 -30.05 29.74
C GLU A 628 5.58 -28.78 29.00
N ILE A 629 5.72 -27.63 29.66
CA ILE A 629 5.47 -26.32 29.04
C ILE A 629 6.44 -26.09 27.88
N LEU A 630 7.73 -26.25 28.10
CA LEU A 630 8.76 -26.05 27.06
C LEU A 630 8.56 -27.02 25.89
N ALA A 631 8.23 -28.28 26.17
CA ALA A 631 7.93 -29.27 25.15
C ALA A 631 6.73 -28.86 24.29
N ARG A 632 5.64 -28.40 24.91
CA ARG A 632 4.44 -27.96 24.19
C ARG A 632 4.75 -26.72 23.33
N GLU A 633 5.24 -25.65 23.94
CA GLU A 633 5.47 -24.37 23.26
C GLU A 633 6.59 -24.45 22.21
N GLY A 634 7.64 -25.23 22.48
CA GLY A 634 8.73 -25.49 21.55
C GLY A 634 8.27 -26.30 20.33
N ASN A 635 7.47 -27.36 20.53
CA ASN A 635 6.92 -28.14 19.42
C ASN A 635 5.92 -27.33 18.58
N GLU A 636 5.13 -26.46 19.22
CA GLU A 636 4.22 -25.55 18.54
C GLU A 636 4.98 -24.52 17.70
N ALA A 637 6.06 -23.94 18.24
CA ALA A 637 6.95 -23.04 17.49
C ALA A 637 7.62 -23.74 16.29
N LEU A 638 8.17 -24.95 16.47
CA LEU A 638 8.75 -25.74 15.36
C LEU A 638 7.71 -26.03 14.27
N SER A 639 6.52 -26.45 14.66
CA SER A 639 5.44 -26.76 13.71
C SER A 639 4.96 -25.50 12.98
N GLY A 640 4.87 -24.37 13.68
CA GLY A 640 4.59 -23.06 13.11
C GLY A 640 5.66 -22.61 12.12
N ALA A 641 6.95 -22.77 12.45
CA ALA A 641 8.07 -22.39 11.59
C ALA A 641 8.09 -23.20 10.27
N VAL A 642 7.91 -24.53 10.36
CA VAL A 642 7.82 -25.41 9.18
C VAL A 642 6.61 -25.06 8.32
N THR A 643 5.48 -24.74 8.95
CA THR A 643 4.26 -24.32 8.23
C THR A 643 4.46 -22.99 7.51
N LEU A 644 5.12 -22.02 8.15
CA LEU A 644 5.50 -20.75 7.52
C LEU A 644 6.44 -20.95 6.33
N CYS A 645 7.44 -21.82 6.45
CA CYS A 645 8.35 -22.13 5.33
C CYS A 645 7.58 -22.67 4.12
N ARG A 646 6.63 -23.60 4.34
CA ARG A 646 5.77 -24.14 3.26
C ARG A 646 4.85 -23.08 2.67
N TYR A 647 4.28 -22.23 3.52
CA TYR A 647 3.44 -21.11 3.10
C TYR A 647 4.19 -20.16 2.15
N TYR A 648 5.40 -19.75 2.50
CA TYR A 648 6.21 -18.87 1.66
C TYR A 648 6.66 -19.56 0.37
N ALA A 649 7.08 -20.82 0.44
CA ALA A 649 7.43 -21.60 -0.74
C ALA A 649 6.26 -21.69 -1.74
N GLY A 650 5.02 -21.88 -1.27
CA GLY A 650 3.82 -21.87 -2.10
C GLY A 650 3.54 -20.53 -2.82
N ARG A 651 4.11 -19.42 -2.33
CA ARG A 651 4.03 -18.08 -2.95
C ARG A 651 5.28 -17.72 -3.77
N GLY A 652 6.20 -18.66 -3.97
CA GLY A 652 7.47 -18.43 -4.66
C GLY A 652 8.49 -17.63 -3.83
N ILE A 653 8.28 -17.47 -2.53
CA ILE A 653 9.19 -16.78 -1.60
C ILE A 653 10.07 -17.85 -0.94
N ARG A 654 11.39 -17.76 -1.12
CA ARG A 654 12.34 -18.70 -0.53
C ARG A 654 12.87 -18.13 0.79
N VAL A 655 12.72 -18.90 1.86
CA VAL A 655 13.40 -18.68 3.15
C VAL A 655 14.77 -19.36 3.07
N GLU A 656 15.84 -18.65 3.39
CA GLU A 656 17.21 -19.10 3.15
C GLU A 656 17.82 -19.81 4.36
N LEU A 657 17.64 -19.27 5.56
CA LEU A 657 18.30 -19.76 6.79
C LEU A 657 17.43 -20.76 7.56
N VAL A 658 16.91 -21.79 6.89
CA VAL A 658 16.11 -22.84 7.54
C VAL A 658 17.05 -23.93 8.10
N PRO A 659 16.93 -24.31 9.39
CA PRO A 659 17.69 -25.44 9.94
C PRO A 659 17.45 -26.73 9.14
N PRO A 660 18.47 -27.59 8.96
CA PRO A 660 18.30 -28.85 8.25
C PRO A 660 17.28 -29.75 8.97
N GLU A 661 16.59 -30.59 8.21
CA GLU A 661 15.56 -31.51 8.71
C GLU A 661 16.07 -32.40 9.87
N SER A 662 17.35 -32.79 9.84
CA SER A 662 17.99 -33.54 10.92
C SER A 662 18.06 -32.77 12.24
N GLU A 663 18.30 -31.46 12.18
CA GLU A 663 18.32 -30.59 13.37
C GLU A 663 16.90 -30.37 13.90
N ILE A 664 15.91 -30.18 13.02
CA ILE A 664 14.49 -30.07 13.40
C ILE A 664 14.02 -31.34 14.13
N ARG A 665 14.39 -32.52 13.62
CA ARG A 665 14.08 -33.80 14.28
C ARG A 665 14.76 -33.92 15.64
N ARG A 666 16.04 -33.56 15.72
CA ARG A 666 16.79 -33.58 16.98
C ARG A 666 16.14 -32.66 18.04
N MET A 667 15.76 -31.44 17.67
CA MET A 667 15.05 -30.53 18.59
C MET A 667 13.74 -31.16 19.08
N ARG A 668 12.95 -31.76 18.18
CA ARG A 668 11.71 -32.45 18.54
C ARG A 668 11.94 -33.65 19.46
N GLU A 669 12.98 -34.44 19.23
CA GLU A 669 13.34 -35.57 20.09
C GLU A 669 13.71 -35.10 21.50
N VAL A 670 14.52 -34.05 21.61
CA VAL A 670 14.92 -33.46 22.88
C VAL A 670 13.72 -32.89 23.64
N LEU A 671 12.87 -32.11 22.98
CA LEU A 671 11.66 -31.53 23.58
C LEU A 671 10.70 -32.60 24.12
N ASN A 672 10.59 -33.74 23.43
CA ASN A 672 9.73 -34.85 23.85
C ASN A 672 10.42 -35.83 24.82
N SER A 673 11.72 -35.65 25.09
CA SER A 673 12.45 -36.50 26.01
C SER A 673 12.04 -36.22 27.46
N GLN A 674 11.83 -37.29 28.22
CA GLN A 674 11.51 -37.22 29.65
C GLN A 674 12.50 -38.09 30.43
N PRO A 675 13.08 -37.59 31.53
CA PRO A 675 13.90 -38.42 32.41
C PRO A 675 13.10 -39.60 32.94
N GLY A 676 13.63 -40.81 32.69
CA GLY A 676 13.00 -42.05 33.08
C GLY A 676 14.04 -43.11 33.36
N LEU A 677 13.94 -43.76 34.52
CA LEU A 677 14.90 -44.78 34.94
C LEU A 677 14.18 -45.99 35.51
N ARG A 678 14.63 -47.18 35.14
CA ARG A 678 14.09 -48.42 35.69
C ARG A 678 14.59 -48.62 37.13
N VAL A 679 13.65 -48.71 38.06
CA VAL A 679 13.89 -49.04 39.47
C VAL A 679 13.05 -50.26 39.83
N ALA A 680 13.72 -51.34 40.23
CA ALA A 680 13.11 -52.66 40.38
C ALA A 680 12.34 -53.09 39.11
N ASP A 681 11.02 -53.23 39.22
CA ASP A 681 10.14 -53.69 38.13
C ASP A 681 9.47 -52.53 37.39
N TRP A 682 9.65 -51.28 37.85
CA TRP A 682 8.92 -50.10 37.34
C TRP A 682 9.86 -49.09 36.67
N THR A 683 9.32 -48.26 35.78
CA THR A 683 10.04 -47.10 35.20
C THR A 683 9.62 -45.83 35.91
N MET A 684 10.54 -45.27 36.67
CA MET A 684 10.36 -44.09 37.49
C MET A 684 10.67 -42.83 36.68
N THR A 685 9.75 -41.87 36.73
CA THR A 685 9.78 -40.58 36.03
C THR A 685 9.37 -39.47 36.99
N GLY A 686 9.57 -38.21 36.60
CA GLY A 686 9.11 -37.05 37.39
C GLY A 686 7.60 -37.00 37.64
N ARG A 687 6.76 -37.72 36.87
CA ARG A 687 5.30 -37.75 37.05
C ARG A 687 4.80 -38.78 38.06
N ASN A 688 5.49 -39.92 38.15
CA ASN A 688 5.02 -41.09 38.90
C ASN A 688 5.97 -41.48 40.05
N PHE A 689 6.98 -40.65 40.35
CA PHE A 689 8.00 -40.97 41.35
C PHE A 689 7.42 -41.29 42.74
N ARG A 690 6.36 -40.61 43.17
CA ARG A 690 5.70 -40.90 44.47
C ARG A 690 5.04 -42.28 44.50
N GLU A 691 4.33 -42.62 43.43
CA GLU A 691 3.65 -43.92 43.34
C GLU A 691 4.66 -45.06 43.28
N ILE A 692 5.73 -44.89 42.49
CA ILE A 692 6.79 -45.88 42.39
C ILE A 692 7.58 -45.99 43.67
N ASP A 693 7.77 -44.89 44.41
CA ASP A 693 8.41 -44.94 45.72
C ASP A 693 7.63 -45.82 46.70
N ILE A 694 6.31 -45.65 46.79
CA ILE A 694 5.43 -46.50 47.62
C ILE A 694 5.55 -47.98 47.20
N ASN A 695 5.55 -48.26 45.90
CA ASN A 695 5.67 -49.63 45.39
C ASN A 695 7.05 -50.24 45.69
N CYS A 696 8.11 -49.44 45.57
CA CYS A 696 9.48 -49.84 45.86
C CYS A 696 9.68 -50.11 47.35
N THR A 697 9.21 -49.22 48.23
CA THR A 697 9.30 -49.39 49.69
C THR A 697 8.49 -50.57 50.18
N GLU A 698 7.29 -50.80 49.64
CA GLU A 698 6.48 -51.98 49.96
C GLU A 698 7.16 -53.28 49.49
N LYS A 699 7.83 -53.26 48.33
CA LYS A 699 8.65 -54.39 47.87
C LYS A 699 9.82 -54.68 48.81
N LEU A 700 10.53 -53.63 49.26
CA LEU A 700 11.60 -53.77 50.25
C LEU A 700 11.06 -54.31 51.58
N ARG A 701 9.93 -53.79 52.06
CA ARG A 701 9.25 -54.25 53.29
C ARG A 701 8.89 -55.73 53.22
N LYS A 702 8.23 -56.18 52.14
CA LYS A 702 7.92 -57.61 51.93
C LYS A 702 9.17 -58.48 51.88
N MET A 703 10.27 -57.97 51.34
CA MET A 703 11.55 -58.67 51.31
C MET A 703 12.14 -58.81 52.71
N THR A 704 12.12 -57.73 53.50
CA THR A 704 12.53 -57.74 54.91
C THR A 704 11.68 -58.70 55.74
N GLU A 705 10.34 -58.68 55.59
CA GLU A 705 9.44 -59.61 56.27
C GLU A 705 9.73 -61.07 55.89
N LYS A 706 9.97 -61.34 54.61
CA LYS A 706 10.31 -62.69 54.13
C LYS A 706 11.65 -63.18 54.69
N ASN A 707 12.64 -62.29 54.83
CA ASN A 707 13.98 -62.64 55.31
C ASN A 707 14.07 -62.69 56.85
N ALA A 708 13.29 -61.88 57.57
CA ALA A 708 13.30 -61.76 59.04
C ALA A 708 13.07 -63.08 59.79
N TRP A 709 12.40 -64.04 59.15
CA TRP A 709 11.97 -65.31 59.76
C TRP A 709 12.61 -66.55 59.14
N LYS A 710 13.65 -66.39 58.30
CA LYS A 710 14.41 -67.52 57.73
C LYS A 710 15.27 -68.20 58.80
N SER A 711 15.45 -69.52 58.68
CA SER A 711 16.26 -70.30 59.62
C SER A 711 17.77 -70.02 59.40
N PRO A 712 18.61 -69.94 60.45
CA PRO A 712 20.03 -69.53 60.36
C PRO A 712 20.95 -70.37 59.45
N ALA A 713 20.48 -71.47 58.87
CA ALA A 713 21.32 -72.39 58.08
C ALA A 713 21.68 -71.83 56.69
N ASP A 714 20.97 -70.81 56.20
CA ASP A 714 21.07 -70.36 54.80
C ASP A 714 21.76 -69.00 54.59
N THR A 715 22.29 -68.39 55.65
CA THR A 715 22.98 -67.09 55.56
C THR A 715 24.38 -67.23 56.14
N GLY A 716 25.40 -67.30 55.28
CA GLY A 716 26.82 -67.36 55.67
C GLY A 716 27.37 -66.07 56.30
N SER A 717 26.62 -65.47 57.23
CA SER A 717 27.01 -64.31 58.00
C SER A 717 27.86 -64.74 59.20
N GLU A 718 28.93 -64.00 59.52
CA GLU A 718 29.69 -64.16 60.77
C GLU A 718 28.72 -64.12 61.97
N SER A 719 28.79 -65.14 62.83
CA SER A 719 27.92 -65.21 64.02
C SER A 719 28.40 -64.20 65.06
N ARG A 720 27.65 -63.12 65.22
CA ARG A 720 27.83 -62.19 66.35
C ARG A 720 27.48 -62.94 67.64
N LYS A 721 28.37 -62.91 68.64
CA LYS A 721 28.15 -63.50 69.96
C LYS A 721 27.85 -62.41 70.98
N GLU A 722 26.75 -62.55 71.69
CA GLU A 722 26.32 -61.62 72.74
C GLU A 722 26.38 -62.32 74.09
N ILE A 723 26.91 -61.65 75.12
CA ILE A 723 27.12 -62.27 76.44
C ILE A 723 26.23 -61.57 77.46
N ILE A 724 25.43 -62.35 78.18
CA ILE A 724 24.77 -61.89 79.41
C ILE A 724 25.57 -62.38 80.61
N THR A 725 25.86 -61.49 81.56
CA THR A 725 26.68 -61.80 82.74
C THR A 725 25.94 -61.42 84.01
N TYR A 726 25.72 -62.38 84.92
CA TYR A 726 25.13 -62.11 86.23
C TYR A 726 25.70 -63.05 87.30
N ALA A 727 26.09 -62.51 88.46
CA ALA A 727 26.64 -63.25 89.59
C ALA A 727 27.76 -64.27 89.24
N GLY A 728 28.63 -63.92 88.27
CA GLY A 728 29.72 -64.78 87.80
C GLY A 728 29.32 -65.89 86.84
N VAL A 729 28.05 -65.94 86.41
CA VAL A 729 27.56 -66.80 85.32
C VAL A 729 27.54 -65.99 84.02
N ASN A 730 28.33 -66.43 83.05
CA ASN A 730 28.38 -65.86 81.71
C ASN A 730 27.63 -66.81 80.78
N VAL A 731 26.67 -66.29 80.01
CA VAL A 731 25.97 -67.07 79.01
C VAL A 731 26.09 -66.35 77.69
N THR A 732 26.70 -67.05 76.73
CA THR A 732 26.89 -66.52 75.37
C THR A 732 25.78 -67.02 74.47
N PHE A 733 25.17 -66.08 73.74
CA PHE A 733 24.12 -66.32 72.76
C PHE A 733 24.59 -65.90 71.37
N GLU A 734 24.15 -66.63 70.36
CA GLU A 734 24.25 -66.21 68.97
C GLU A 734 22.89 -65.69 68.51
N PRO A 735 22.63 -64.36 68.59
CA PRO A 735 21.38 -63.79 68.10
C PRO A 735 21.07 -64.21 66.66
N PRO A 736 19.78 -64.35 66.32
CA PRO A 736 19.39 -64.68 64.95
C PRO A 736 19.95 -63.63 63.97
N PRO A 737 20.52 -64.03 62.82
CA PRO A 737 21.13 -63.10 61.88
C PRO A 737 20.19 -61.95 61.50
N GLY A 738 20.69 -60.71 61.56
CA GLY A 738 19.95 -59.50 61.19
C GLY A 738 18.99 -58.95 62.26
N TRP A 739 18.79 -59.65 63.39
CA TRP A 739 17.95 -59.16 64.49
C TRP A 739 18.68 -58.09 65.30
N ASN A 740 17.95 -57.04 65.70
CA ASN A 740 18.51 -55.92 66.45
C ASN A 740 18.68 -56.31 67.92
N THR A 741 19.85 -56.03 68.49
CA THR A 741 20.15 -56.30 69.90
C THR A 741 20.05 -55.01 70.72
N SER A 742 19.37 -55.06 71.85
CA SER A 742 19.25 -53.95 72.80
C SER A 742 19.25 -54.47 74.24
N GLU A 743 19.91 -53.79 75.16
CA GLU A 743 19.77 -54.07 76.59
C GLU A 743 18.41 -53.60 77.10
N ILE A 744 17.80 -54.37 78.01
CA ILE A 744 16.53 -54.02 78.64
C ILE A 744 16.67 -54.00 80.16
N LYS A 745 15.93 -53.11 80.83
CA LYS A 745 16.01 -52.96 82.29
C LYS A 745 15.47 -54.22 83.00
N CYS A 746 16.19 -54.68 84.01
CA CYS A 746 15.79 -55.77 84.89
C CYS A 746 16.00 -55.34 86.35
N GLU A 747 15.00 -55.54 87.21
CA GLU A 747 15.06 -55.10 88.62
C GLU A 747 16.04 -55.92 89.47
N SER A 748 16.20 -57.20 89.15
CA SER A 748 17.08 -58.13 89.88
C SER A 748 17.76 -59.09 88.90
N GLY A 749 18.72 -58.59 88.13
CA GLY A 749 19.41 -59.40 87.13
C GLY A 749 19.99 -58.60 85.97
N SER A 750 20.34 -59.32 84.92
CA SER A 750 20.72 -58.77 83.62
C SER A 750 19.71 -59.21 82.57
N ALA A 751 19.42 -58.35 81.58
CA ALA A 751 18.46 -58.67 80.53
C ALA A 751 18.81 -58.04 79.17
N MET A 752 18.51 -58.78 78.11
CA MET A 752 18.78 -58.39 76.74
C MET A 752 17.58 -58.72 75.85
N LYS A 753 17.32 -57.91 74.83
CA LYS A 753 16.27 -58.10 73.85
C LYS A 753 16.86 -58.19 72.44
N PHE A 754 16.44 -59.21 71.70
CA PHE A 754 16.67 -59.37 70.26
C PHE A 754 15.36 -59.12 69.52
N GLU A 755 15.29 -58.12 68.64
CA GLU A 755 14.06 -57.77 67.91
C GLU A 755 14.18 -58.11 66.42
N SER A 756 13.13 -58.70 65.84
CA SER A 756 13.12 -59.05 64.44
C SER A 756 13.21 -57.81 63.54
N PRO A 757 13.85 -57.89 62.35
CA PRO A 757 13.96 -56.77 61.42
C PRO A 757 12.62 -56.10 61.06
N ASP A 758 11.56 -56.90 61.00
CA ASP A 758 10.19 -56.44 60.70
C ASP A 758 9.40 -55.99 61.95
N ARG A 759 10.05 -55.92 63.12
CA ARG A 759 9.49 -55.54 64.44
C ARG A 759 8.27 -56.35 64.89
N SER A 760 8.00 -57.48 64.26
CA SER A 760 6.80 -58.27 64.50
C SER A 760 7.00 -59.40 65.52
N GLY A 761 8.24 -59.61 65.97
CA GLY A 761 8.55 -60.45 67.12
C GLY A 761 9.89 -60.07 67.75
N TRP A 762 10.10 -60.56 68.96
CA TRP A 762 11.32 -60.32 69.71
C TRP A 762 11.60 -61.46 70.68
N ILE A 763 12.84 -61.60 71.10
CA ILE A 763 13.29 -62.55 72.12
C ILE A 763 13.87 -61.74 73.26
N GLU A 764 13.51 -62.08 74.48
CA GLU A 764 14.07 -61.50 75.69
C GLU A 764 14.83 -62.60 76.43
N VAL A 765 16.05 -62.28 76.81
CA VAL A 765 16.91 -63.13 77.62
C VAL A 765 17.10 -62.48 78.97
N TYR A 766 16.87 -63.22 80.04
CA TYR A 766 17.09 -62.76 81.41
C TYR A 766 18.03 -63.71 82.15
N ALA A 767 18.88 -63.15 83.01
CA ALA A 767 19.69 -63.87 83.98
C ALA A 767 19.40 -63.27 85.36
N ILE A 768 18.71 -64.03 86.22
CA ILE A 768 18.17 -63.56 87.50
C ILE A 768 18.49 -64.56 88.62
N PRO A 769 18.52 -64.16 89.90
CA PRO A 769 18.85 -65.08 90.99
C PRO A 769 17.82 -66.21 91.13
N ALA A 770 18.30 -67.43 91.37
CA ALA A 770 17.46 -68.60 91.56
C ALA A 770 16.77 -68.53 92.93
N GLN A 771 15.44 -68.47 92.92
CA GLN A 771 14.64 -68.68 94.13
C GLN A 771 14.56 -70.18 94.43
N PRO A 772 14.39 -70.63 95.70
CA PRO A 772 14.29 -72.05 96.08
C PRO A 772 13.02 -72.76 95.59
N VAL A 773 12.38 -72.25 94.55
CA VAL A 773 11.11 -72.70 93.97
C VAL A 773 11.39 -73.59 92.75
N ASN A 774 10.58 -74.63 92.57
CA ASN A 774 10.60 -75.48 91.38
C ASN A 774 10.46 -74.63 90.09
N LEU A 775 11.31 -74.88 89.08
CA LEU A 775 11.30 -74.17 87.80
C LEU A 775 9.92 -74.20 87.11
N GLN A 776 9.12 -75.24 87.32
CA GLN A 776 7.77 -75.35 86.78
C GLN A 776 6.81 -74.29 87.36
N ASP A 777 6.86 -74.08 88.68
CA ASP A 777 6.00 -73.10 89.36
C ASP A 777 6.49 -71.68 89.04
N PHE A 778 7.81 -71.51 88.97
CA PHE A 778 8.43 -70.26 88.56
C PHE A 778 8.03 -69.85 87.12
N SER A 779 8.08 -70.77 86.16
CA SER A 779 7.68 -70.49 84.77
C SER A 779 6.18 -70.14 84.63
N SER A 780 5.33 -70.66 85.53
CA SER A 780 3.90 -70.38 85.56
C SER A 780 3.61 -68.97 86.06
N SER A 781 4.29 -68.54 87.14
CA SER A 781 4.25 -67.15 87.63
C SER A 781 4.83 -66.17 86.59
N TRP A 782 5.98 -66.47 86.01
CA TRP A 782 6.63 -65.64 84.99
C TRP A 782 5.74 -65.36 83.77
N SER A 783 5.05 -66.38 83.27
CA SER A 783 4.14 -66.24 82.13
C SER A 783 2.89 -65.44 82.51
N GLY A 784 2.35 -65.69 83.70
CA GLY A 784 1.15 -65.02 84.22
C GLY A 784 1.34 -63.52 84.46
N GLU A 785 2.45 -63.12 85.08
CA GLU A 785 2.81 -61.71 85.31
C GLU A 785 2.92 -60.90 84.03
N ARG A 786 3.27 -61.56 82.92
CA ARG A 786 3.39 -60.94 81.59
C ARG A 786 2.12 -61.02 80.75
N GLY A 787 1.02 -61.49 81.34
CA GLY A 787 -0.30 -61.57 80.70
C GLY A 787 -0.43 -62.69 79.67
N PHE A 788 0.32 -63.78 79.82
CA PHE A 788 0.22 -64.98 78.98
C PHE A 788 -0.34 -66.17 79.78
N SER A 789 -1.22 -66.95 79.16
CA SER A 789 -1.74 -68.20 79.72
C SER A 789 -1.04 -69.41 79.09
N MET A 790 -0.64 -70.37 79.91
CA MET A 790 0.11 -71.55 79.46
C MET A 790 -0.77 -72.51 78.66
N VAL A 791 -0.24 -73.01 77.53
CA VAL A 791 -0.94 -73.91 76.59
C VAL A 791 -0.22 -75.25 76.47
N GLU A 792 1.11 -75.23 76.49
CA GLU A 792 1.95 -76.42 76.39
C GLU A 792 3.11 -76.30 77.40
N LYS A 793 3.52 -77.42 78.01
CA LYS A 793 4.66 -77.50 78.91
C LYS A 793 5.43 -78.80 78.73
N GLY A 794 6.73 -78.78 78.97
CA GLY A 794 7.57 -79.97 78.90
C GLY A 794 8.95 -79.75 79.49
N TRP A 795 9.60 -80.84 79.86
CA TRP A 795 11.00 -80.85 80.26
C TRP A 795 11.88 -81.26 79.08
N GLY A 796 13.06 -80.68 78.98
CA GLY A 796 14.10 -81.05 78.03
C GLY A 796 15.47 -80.96 78.67
N ARG A 797 16.53 -81.32 77.92
CA ARG A 797 17.91 -81.33 78.42
C ARG A 797 18.87 -80.68 77.44
N ILE A 798 19.81 -79.88 77.93
CA ILE A 798 20.83 -79.18 77.13
C ILE A 798 22.16 -79.10 77.89
N ASN A 799 23.28 -79.48 77.25
CA ASN A 799 24.64 -79.42 77.86
C ASN A 799 24.69 -79.96 79.31
N SER A 800 24.00 -81.08 79.54
CA SER A 800 23.81 -81.77 80.83
C SER A 800 22.89 -81.10 81.88
N GLU A 801 22.32 -79.92 81.62
CA GLU A 801 21.33 -79.23 82.46
C GLU A 801 19.89 -79.55 81.99
N ASP A 802 18.97 -79.75 82.95
CA ASP A 802 17.54 -79.88 82.66
C ASP A 802 16.91 -78.48 82.51
N TYR A 803 16.12 -78.29 81.46
CA TYR A 803 15.39 -77.06 81.21
C TYR A 803 13.88 -77.30 81.13
N PHE A 804 13.14 -76.29 81.56
CA PHE A 804 11.68 -76.27 81.48
C PHE A 804 11.23 -75.39 80.30
N ARG A 805 10.39 -75.94 79.44
CA ARG A 805 9.81 -75.26 78.27
C ARG A 805 8.32 -75.03 78.48
N THR A 806 7.88 -73.82 78.19
CA THR A 806 6.46 -73.45 78.17
C THR A 806 6.11 -72.69 76.91
N VAL A 807 4.94 -72.99 76.35
CA VAL A 807 4.33 -72.20 75.28
C VAL A 807 3.05 -71.60 75.83
N CYS A 808 2.94 -70.28 75.74
CA CYS A 808 1.87 -69.50 76.34
C CYS A 808 1.20 -68.61 75.28
N LYS A 809 -0.11 -68.39 75.43
CA LYS A 809 -0.92 -67.52 74.56
C LYS A 809 -1.29 -66.24 75.31
N GLY A 810 -1.06 -65.10 74.68
CA GLY A 810 -1.38 -63.78 75.21
C GLY A 810 -2.52 -63.08 74.46
N ARG A 811 -2.79 -61.82 74.82
CA ARG A 811 -3.72 -60.94 74.10
C ARG A 811 -3.23 -60.66 72.67
N ASN A 812 -4.15 -60.30 71.77
CA ASN A 812 -3.88 -60.00 70.34
C ASN A 812 -3.23 -61.16 69.55
N ASN A 813 -3.62 -62.41 69.84
CA ASN A 813 -3.07 -63.61 69.19
C ASN A 813 -1.54 -63.72 69.29
N ARG A 814 -0.91 -63.12 70.30
CA ARG A 814 0.51 -63.29 70.57
C ARG A 814 0.78 -64.66 71.20
N ILE A 815 1.86 -65.29 70.79
CA ILE A 815 2.39 -66.53 71.32
C ILE A 815 3.76 -66.23 71.92
N SER A 816 3.96 -66.68 73.15
CA SER A 816 5.24 -66.66 73.85
C SER A 816 5.73 -68.10 73.98
N GLU A 817 6.97 -68.37 73.62
CA GLU A 817 7.65 -69.60 73.99
C GLU A 817 8.81 -69.25 74.91
N THR A 818 8.85 -69.88 76.08
CA THR A 818 9.84 -69.61 77.11
C THR A 818 10.59 -70.90 77.47
N ARG A 819 11.91 -70.82 77.54
CA ARG A 819 12.79 -71.91 77.99
C ARG A 819 13.63 -71.40 79.16
N MET A 820 13.63 -72.15 80.26
CA MET A 820 14.30 -71.77 81.50
C MET A 820 15.16 -72.90 82.05
N PHE A 821 16.34 -72.58 82.57
CA PHE A 821 17.16 -73.53 83.33
C PHE A 821 17.90 -72.80 84.46
N SER A 822 18.37 -73.55 85.46
CA SER A 822 19.09 -73.00 86.61
C SER A 822 20.54 -73.49 86.61
N ARG A 823 21.51 -72.60 86.83
CA ARG A 823 22.94 -72.94 86.93
C ARG A 823 23.61 -72.05 87.96
N LYS A 824 24.35 -72.66 88.89
CA LYS A 824 25.11 -71.95 89.96
C LYS A 824 24.29 -70.88 90.72
N GLY A 825 23.01 -71.14 90.98
CA GLY A 825 22.14 -70.20 91.71
C GLY A 825 21.57 -69.06 90.87
N VAL A 826 21.64 -69.14 89.53
CA VAL A 826 21.05 -68.17 88.59
C VAL A 826 20.10 -68.91 87.64
N VAL A 827 18.89 -68.36 87.43
CA VAL A 827 17.94 -68.82 86.42
C VAL A 827 18.13 -68.01 85.14
N ILE A 828 18.36 -68.72 84.04
CA ILE A 828 18.43 -68.14 82.70
C ILE A 828 17.10 -68.39 82.00
N ILE A 829 16.51 -67.34 81.46
CA ILE A 829 15.20 -67.35 80.82
C ILE A 829 15.37 -66.84 79.40
N VAL A 830 14.92 -67.62 78.42
CA VAL A 830 14.83 -67.19 77.02
C VAL A 830 13.37 -67.23 76.62
N SER A 831 12.75 -66.06 76.49
CA SER A 831 11.35 -65.88 76.12
C SER A 831 11.24 -65.23 74.76
N GLY A 832 10.73 -65.93 73.74
CA GLY A 832 10.44 -65.33 72.44
C GLY A 832 8.95 -65.08 72.22
N TYR A 833 8.64 -63.93 71.64
CA TYR A 833 7.31 -63.37 71.46
C TYR A 833 7.03 -63.11 69.98
N SER A 834 5.92 -63.64 69.48
CA SER A 834 5.51 -63.44 68.08
C SER A 834 3.99 -63.47 67.93
N GLY A 835 3.46 -63.06 66.78
CA GLY A 835 2.05 -63.34 66.43
C GLY A 835 1.82 -64.81 66.09
N LYS A 836 0.58 -65.30 66.23
CA LYS A 836 0.18 -66.70 65.97
C LYS A 836 0.72 -67.27 64.64
N ASN A 837 0.70 -66.47 63.56
CA ASN A 837 1.14 -66.90 62.24
C ASN A 837 2.67 -67.09 62.13
N LYS A 838 3.43 -66.50 63.04
CA LYS A 838 4.90 -66.51 63.08
C LYS A 838 5.45 -67.40 64.21
N ALA A 839 4.58 -67.93 65.07
CA ALA A 839 4.95 -68.76 66.22
C ALA A 839 5.79 -69.98 65.87
N ARG A 840 5.51 -70.65 64.74
CA ARG A 840 6.30 -71.81 64.27
C ARG A 840 7.75 -71.42 63.94
N TYR A 841 7.94 -70.27 63.29
CA TYR A 841 9.28 -69.77 62.96
C TYR A 841 10.01 -69.30 64.22
N MET A 842 9.31 -68.58 65.11
CA MET A 842 9.85 -68.13 66.39
C MET A 842 10.33 -69.31 67.25
N ASN A 843 9.55 -70.39 67.34
CA ASN A 843 9.95 -71.61 68.05
C ASN A 843 11.27 -72.17 67.49
N GLY A 844 11.39 -72.36 66.18
CA GLY A 844 12.62 -72.85 65.57
C GLY A 844 13.83 -71.91 65.76
N ILE A 845 13.60 -70.60 65.89
CA ILE A 845 14.64 -69.61 66.20
C ILE A 845 15.07 -69.70 67.67
N ILE A 846 14.11 -69.71 68.61
CA ILE A 846 14.39 -69.89 70.05
C ILE A 846 15.10 -71.22 70.27
N GLU A 847 14.69 -72.29 69.57
CA GLU A 847 15.29 -73.61 69.69
C GLU A 847 16.77 -73.60 69.35
N LYS A 848 17.14 -72.93 68.25
CA LYS A 848 18.54 -72.77 67.84
C LYS A 848 19.32 -71.82 68.73
N LEU A 849 18.73 -70.68 69.12
CA LEU A 849 19.34 -69.74 70.05
C LEU A 849 19.64 -70.42 71.38
N PHE A 850 18.71 -71.25 71.85
CA PHE A 850 18.82 -71.97 73.11
C PHE A 850 19.80 -73.15 72.99
N SER A 851 19.78 -73.93 71.90
CA SER A 851 20.72 -75.03 71.68
C SER A 851 22.17 -74.58 71.45
N GLY A 852 22.37 -73.37 70.93
CA GLY A 852 23.67 -72.73 70.72
C GLY A 852 24.27 -72.03 71.94
N ILE A 853 23.64 -72.14 73.12
CA ILE A 853 24.14 -71.52 74.35
C ILE A 853 25.50 -72.12 74.75
N ILE A 854 26.49 -71.25 74.99
CA ILE A 854 27.81 -71.60 75.53
C ILE A 854 27.97 -70.98 76.92
N PHE A 855 28.48 -71.79 77.85
CA PHE A 855 28.63 -71.47 79.27
C PHE A 855 30.05 -71.15 79.70
#